data_AF-A0A524DB52-F1
#
_entry.id   AF-A0A524DB52-F1
#
_cell.length_a   1.000
_cell.length_b   1.000
_cell.length_c   1.000
_cell.angle_alpha   90.00
_cell.angle_beta   90.00
_cell.angle_gamma   90.00
#
_symmetry.space_group_name_H-M   'P 1'
#
loop_
_entity.id
_entity.type
_entity.pdbx_description
1 polymer ?
#
loop_
_entity_poly.entity_id
_entity_poly.type
_entity_poly.pdbx_seq_one_letter_code
_entity_poly.pdbx_strand_id
1 'polypeptide(L)'
;MNSMNKSYRYLVLFICFFGELLILFLFSIILNLTIRNILLDFSFYLLLPFIFLSLEEVYVWAKQGKRSEFSDIVFIFFFLFLIYFLTKDFLTSIMGAFSIYLWVGVWELKDYPVINKILFISLITYTVIFIAGLISFYIHDPIVLNTAFSFSFWIILILGFILFGRKYIVVWRFMSPQYLTLFLYIIGWLIVVFIDRYTFINFLDSIYFVLILVNILTYCASGVFINRLLGIKKVKNEELNKIVSDVKVDIGIKGKVKRGFGKYPILNAMAYGPFFDRRIAIIAEDINKIPKEELKGIVAHELAHTKGNHTLLLALLTIGDLIFRMIVGLPATMYDYTFGNPQIPFVGFLLINIGIYIILYFFVRVLEGYADLNAKNAGYKNQLAKALYTLESFYATGREFGLNTMLLCKEKITRENKLLDYINTAQYVNKTLIKPSRLSLISNFLDSHPPTYYRLSAILGDNLDPFKEAFLPVICIKRSKQKKYANLFKKERSRFLQISNKKIKERFNIDNVPAFFERIGIKENYKLELDQAFIFKNLITGKLKYAIITDLHLTSNFSSPLKYKVFNPNSGKIELLNPFLFEKKRVSIGNQYKFKDSKKPLKLKDITFGKNFLDGKYIFRDNDDIEIAKKINDTKLPIPLDFIDNFKNKTVFLKTKGILKILNCVNIQNQDSDYILELKNSTEGEKSEIILIPLKEIIIHPYRIQTEIRKGEELKEEILHLFQWIKNHEIRTHFYLKKPVNNTIVGKIIQIKQYNHSNSHSDSEITHKIKESQYTLEIENIFGQIKSIELNSLDFLSFKYETGTIEIKKESSIFSKLFYSIYQYLKPAKIKF
;
A
#
# COMPACT_ATOMS: atom_id res chain seq x y z
N MET A 1 24.65 11.33 -2.87
CA MET A 1 25.26 10.00 -3.14
C MET A 1 25.38 9.67 -4.63
N ASN A 2 24.32 9.79 -5.46
CA ASN A 2 24.39 9.31 -6.87
C ASN A 2 25.07 10.26 -7.89
N SER A 3 25.51 11.45 -7.47
CA SER A 3 26.31 12.40 -8.28
C SER A 3 27.82 12.33 -7.98
N MET A 4 28.26 11.36 -7.19
CA MET A 4 29.66 11.25 -6.78
C MET A 4 30.52 10.71 -7.93
N ASN A 5 31.66 11.36 -8.16
CA ASN A 5 32.64 10.94 -9.15
C ASN A 5 33.05 9.48 -8.90
N LYS A 6 33.34 8.73 -9.96
CA LYS A 6 33.64 7.29 -9.93
C LYS A 6 34.71 6.97 -8.89
N SER A 7 35.77 7.76 -8.80
CA SER A 7 36.86 7.58 -7.82
C SER A 7 36.38 7.67 -6.37
N TYR A 8 35.46 8.59 -6.04
CA TYR A 8 34.87 8.69 -4.70
C TYR A 8 33.96 7.49 -4.37
N ARG A 9 33.27 6.93 -5.37
CA ARG A 9 32.44 5.74 -5.16
C ARG A 9 33.29 4.50 -4.84
N TYR A 10 34.43 4.33 -5.49
CA TYR A 10 35.38 3.26 -5.16
C TYR A 10 36.10 3.50 -3.83
N LEU A 11 36.35 4.76 -3.45
CA LEU A 11 36.83 5.10 -2.11
C LEU A 11 35.81 4.67 -1.04
N VAL A 12 34.52 4.92 -1.26
CA VAL A 12 33.45 4.45 -0.35
C VAL A 12 33.40 2.91 -0.28
N LEU A 13 33.55 2.20 -1.40
CA LEU A 13 33.65 0.74 -1.40
C LEU A 13 34.84 0.26 -0.54
N PHE A 14 36.00 0.90 -0.70
CA PHE A 14 37.20 0.58 0.08
C PHE A 14 36.96 0.83 1.58
N ILE A 15 36.36 1.97 1.93
CA ILE A 15 35.98 2.31 3.30
C ILE A 15 34.95 1.31 3.85
N CYS A 16 33.97 0.87 3.07
CA CYS A 16 33.00 -0.13 3.51
C CYS A 16 33.66 -1.48 3.79
N PHE A 17 34.53 -1.95 2.88
CA PHE A 17 35.23 -3.22 3.04
C PHE A 17 36.14 -3.23 4.28
N PHE A 18 37.00 -2.22 4.41
CA PHE A 18 37.87 -2.08 5.57
C PHE A 18 37.09 -1.72 6.84
N GLY A 19 36.01 -0.96 6.71
CA GLY A 19 35.15 -0.56 7.81
C GLY A 19 34.41 -1.73 8.44
N GLU A 20 33.86 -2.65 7.64
CA GLU A 20 33.21 -3.87 8.15
C GLU A 20 34.22 -4.77 8.90
N LEU A 21 35.42 -4.95 8.34
CA LEU A 21 36.52 -5.69 8.97
C LEU A 21 37.03 -5.00 10.25
N LEU A 22 37.20 -3.68 10.23
CA LEU A 22 37.65 -2.88 11.36
C LEU A 22 36.60 -2.88 12.48
N ILE A 23 35.31 -2.79 12.15
CA ILE A 23 34.22 -2.90 13.12
C ILE A 23 34.27 -4.27 13.78
N LEU A 24 34.31 -5.36 13.02
CA LEU A 24 34.41 -6.71 13.58
C LEU A 24 35.67 -6.89 14.46
N PHE A 25 36.81 -6.34 14.04
CA PHE A 25 38.06 -6.40 14.77
C PHE A 25 38.05 -5.58 16.07
N LEU A 26 37.65 -4.30 16.01
CA LEU A 26 37.53 -3.43 17.18
C LEU A 26 36.53 -4.00 18.18
N PHE A 27 35.41 -4.55 17.72
CA PHE A 27 34.43 -5.19 18.61
C PHE A 27 34.93 -6.51 19.20
N SER A 28 35.75 -7.29 18.48
CA SER A 28 36.39 -8.48 19.05
C SER A 28 37.31 -8.13 20.23
N ILE A 29 37.97 -6.96 20.16
CA ILE A 29 38.80 -6.41 21.23
C ILE A 29 37.93 -5.88 22.38
N ILE A 30 36.90 -5.09 22.08
CA ILE A 30 36.03 -4.47 23.09
C ILE A 30 35.22 -5.51 23.88
N LEU A 31 34.74 -6.56 23.21
CA LEU A 31 33.90 -7.61 23.82
C LEU A 31 34.72 -8.81 24.31
N ASN A 32 36.05 -8.76 24.23
CA ASN A 32 36.96 -9.84 24.64
C ASN A 32 36.57 -11.21 24.01
N LEU A 33 36.08 -11.18 22.77
CA LEU A 33 35.58 -12.36 22.07
C LEU A 33 36.75 -13.13 21.47
N THR A 34 37.02 -14.33 21.99
CA THR A 34 37.96 -15.26 21.33
C THR A 34 37.41 -15.72 19.97
N ILE A 35 38.30 -16.01 19.02
CA ILE A 35 37.93 -16.54 17.69
C ILE A 35 37.05 -17.78 17.82
N ARG A 36 37.31 -18.63 18.82
CA ARG A 36 36.50 -19.82 19.14
C ARG A 36 35.06 -19.45 19.50
N ASN A 37 34.84 -18.39 20.29
CA ASN A 37 33.51 -17.97 20.69
C ASN A 37 32.71 -17.41 19.50
N ILE A 38 33.36 -16.68 18.58
CA ILE A 38 32.73 -16.18 17.36
C ILE A 38 32.28 -17.34 16.47
N LEU A 39 33.12 -18.36 16.30
CA LEU A 39 32.80 -19.55 15.50
C LEU A 39 31.73 -20.45 16.12
N LEU A 40 31.50 -20.39 17.43
CA LEU A 40 30.42 -21.15 18.07
C LEU A 40 29.09 -20.37 18.10
N ASP A 41 29.12 -19.09 17.74
CA ASP A 41 27.96 -18.21 17.82
C ASP A 41 27.06 -18.30 16.59
N PHE A 42 25.85 -18.83 16.75
CA PHE A 42 24.87 -18.93 15.68
C PHE A 42 24.54 -17.57 15.01
N SER A 43 24.56 -16.47 15.78
CA SER A 43 24.25 -15.15 15.23
C SER A 43 25.32 -14.61 14.29
N PHE A 44 26.57 -15.07 14.41
CA PHE A 44 27.63 -14.78 13.44
C PHE A 44 27.33 -15.43 12.08
N TYR A 45 26.89 -16.69 12.10
CA TYR A 45 26.49 -17.40 10.89
C TYR A 45 25.27 -16.79 10.20
N LEU A 46 24.36 -16.17 10.96
CA LEU A 46 23.25 -15.39 10.40
C LEU A 46 23.73 -14.09 9.72
N LEU A 47 24.75 -13.43 10.26
CA LEU A 47 25.31 -12.19 9.70
C LEU A 47 26.10 -12.41 8.41
N LEU A 48 26.83 -13.53 8.33
CA LEU A 48 27.82 -13.79 7.27
C LEU A 48 27.27 -13.63 5.83
N PRO A 49 26.09 -14.17 5.45
CA PRO A 49 25.51 -13.94 4.14
C PRO A 49 25.27 -12.46 3.82
N PHE A 50 24.91 -11.66 4.82
CA PHE A 50 24.55 -10.25 4.63
C PHE A 50 25.76 -9.33 4.54
N ILE A 51 26.92 -9.71 5.10
CA ILE A 51 28.21 -9.04 4.82
C ILE A 51 28.55 -9.17 3.34
N PHE A 52 28.48 -10.37 2.78
CA PHE A 52 28.80 -10.57 1.36
C PHE A 52 27.81 -9.85 0.45
N LEU A 53 26.51 -9.86 0.80
CA LEU A 53 25.50 -9.15 0.03
C LEU A 53 25.64 -7.62 0.16
N SER A 54 25.97 -7.06 1.34
CA SER A 54 26.20 -5.61 1.49
C SER A 54 27.38 -5.15 0.65
N LEU A 55 28.50 -5.86 0.71
CA LEU A 55 29.69 -5.55 -0.10
C LEU A 55 29.42 -5.63 -1.60
N GLU A 56 28.64 -6.62 -2.04
CA GLU A 56 28.26 -6.73 -3.44
C GLU A 56 27.34 -5.58 -3.89
N GLU A 57 26.39 -5.17 -3.05
CA GLU A 57 25.53 -4.02 -3.32
C GLU A 57 26.34 -2.71 -3.40
N VAL A 58 27.30 -2.50 -2.50
CA VAL A 58 28.21 -1.34 -2.55
C VAL A 58 29.09 -1.41 -3.81
N TYR A 59 29.58 -2.59 -4.20
CA TYR A 59 30.36 -2.77 -5.42
C TYR A 59 29.54 -2.44 -6.69
N VAL A 60 28.31 -2.94 -6.76
CA VAL A 60 27.38 -2.65 -7.85
C VAL A 60 27.07 -1.15 -7.91
N TRP A 61 26.78 -0.52 -6.77
CA TRP A 61 26.59 0.92 -6.69
C TRP A 61 27.85 1.69 -7.11
N ALA A 62 29.03 1.24 -6.68
CA ALA A 62 30.28 1.90 -7.02
C ALA A 62 30.58 1.85 -8.52
N LYS A 63 30.33 0.70 -9.14
CA LYS A 63 30.51 0.48 -10.58
C LYS A 63 29.46 1.22 -11.41
N GLN A 64 28.18 1.10 -11.06
CA GLN A 64 27.05 1.54 -11.89
C GLN A 64 26.57 2.96 -11.58
N GLY A 65 26.86 3.49 -10.39
CA GLY A 65 26.40 4.81 -9.94
C GLY A 65 24.94 4.83 -9.49
N LYS A 66 24.31 3.66 -9.44
CA LYS A 66 22.93 3.46 -8.99
C LYS A 66 22.88 2.26 -8.05
N ARG A 67 22.10 2.39 -6.97
CA ARG A 67 21.79 1.28 -6.07
C ARG A 67 20.80 0.32 -6.73
N SER A 68 20.91 -0.96 -6.41
CA SER A 68 19.93 -1.94 -6.91
C SER A 68 18.53 -1.66 -6.36
N GLU A 69 17.51 -2.29 -6.96
CA GLU A 69 16.12 -2.11 -6.52
C GLU A 69 15.84 -2.67 -5.12
N PHE A 70 16.69 -3.59 -4.65
CA PHE A 70 16.53 -4.27 -3.37
C PHE A 70 17.67 -3.99 -2.39
N SER A 71 18.56 -3.04 -2.69
CA SER A 71 19.69 -2.68 -1.83
C SER A 71 19.25 -2.33 -0.42
N ASP A 72 18.11 -1.65 -0.30
CA ASP A 72 17.59 -1.16 0.97
C ASP A 72 17.24 -2.30 1.92
N ILE A 73 16.67 -3.39 1.39
CA ILE A 73 16.35 -4.60 2.16
C ILE A 73 17.64 -5.28 2.62
N VAL A 74 18.65 -5.35 1.74
CA VAL A 74 19.96 -5.94 2.07
C VAL A 74 20.63 -5.17 3.20
N PHE A 75 20.69 -3.83 3.11
CA PHE A 75 21.29 -3.00 4.17
C PHE A 75 20.50 -3.08 5.48
N ILE A 76 19.18 -3.08 5.46
CA ILE A 76 18.37 -3.25 6.68
C ILE A 76 18.68 -4.59 7.35
N PHE A 77 18.72 -5.70 6.59
CA PHE A 77 19.07 -6.99 7.17
C PHE A 77 20.51 -7.07 7.65
N PHE A 78 21.46 -6.49 6.90
CA PHE A 78 22.85 -6.39 7.33
C PHE A 78 22.96 -5.70 8.69
N PHE A 79 22.39 -4.50 8.86
CA PHE A 79 22.43 -3.79 10.14
C PHE A 79 21.67 -4.53 11.23
N LEU A 80 20.54 -5.18 10.91
CA LEU A 80 19.78 -5.99 11.85
C LEU A 80 20.64 -7.12 12.43
N PHE A 81 21.24 -7.94 11.57
CA PHE A 81 22.04 -9.08 12.03
C PHE A 81 23.37 -8.64 12.64
N LEU A 82 23.95 -7.52 12.20
CA LEU A 82 25.16 -6.96 12.79
C LEU A 82 24.89 -6.51 14.22
N ILE A 83 23.85 -5.70 14.44
CA ILE A 83 23.51 -5.21 15.77
C ILE A 83 23.04 -6.36 16.66
N TYR A 84 22.30 -7.33 16.12
CA TYR A 84 21.91 -8.53 16.88
C TYR A 84 23.11 -9.37 17.30
N PHE A 85 24.10 -9.56 16.41
CA PHE A 85 25.34 -10.23 16.74
C PHE A 85 26.09 -9.52 17.87
N LEU A 86 26.09 -8.18 17.90
CA LEU A 86 26.77 -7.40 18.93
C LEU A 86 26.03 -7.37 20.27
N THR A 87 24.71 -7.14 20.24
CA THR A 87 23.92 -6.85 21.45
C THR A 87 23.20 -8.07 22.02
N LYS A 88 23.00 -9.12 21.22
CA LYS A 88 22.10 -10.25 21.49
C LYS A 88 20.65 -9.85 21.80
N ASP A 89 20.29 -8.60 21.55
CA ASP A 89 18.95 -8.07 21.79
C ASP A 89 18.23 -7.81 20.45
N PHE A 90 17.11 -8.50 20.27
CA PHE A 90 16.34 -8.43 19.03
C PHE A 90 15.64 -7.08 18.84
N LEU A 91 15.22 -6.43 19.93
CA LEU A 91 14.50 -5.16 19.83
C LEU A 91 15.47 -4.02 19.44
N THR A 92 16.62 -3.95 20.09
CA THR A 92 17.71 -3.02 19.80
C THR A 92 18.19 -3.18 18.37
N SER A 93 18.31 -4.42 17.88
CA SER A 93 18.73 -4.68 16.52
C SER A 93 17.73 -4.19 15.47
N ILE A 94 16.42 -4.43 15.66
CA ILE A 94 15.41 -3.92 14.74
C ILE A 94 15.40 -2.40 14.75
N MET A 95 15.36 -1.78 15.93
CA MET A 95 15.26 -0.33 16.06
C MET A 95 16.51 0.36 15.49
N GLY A 96 17.70 -0.20 15.74
CA GLY A 96 18.95 0.29 15.19
C GLY A 96 19.03 0.17 13.67
N ALA A 97 18.63 -0.97 13.11
CA ALA A 97 18.62 -1.17 11.66
C ALA A 97 17.72 -0.16 10.94
N PHE A 98 16.49 0.03 11.43
CA PHE A 98 15.60 1.03 10.85
C PHE A 98 16.09 2.46 11.11
N SER A 99 16.64 2.77 12.28
CA SER A 99 17.21 4.09 12.59
C SER A 99 18.32 4.47 11.61
N ILE A 100 19.29 3.57 11.40
CA ILE A 100 20.42 3.80 10.47
C ILE A 100 19.90 4.00 9.04
N TYR A 101 18.97 3.15 8.60
CA TYR A 101 18.42 3.25 7.25
C TYR A 101 17.59 4.52 7.03
N LEU A 102 16.80 4.95 8.03
CA LEU A 102 15.93 6.11 7.90
C LEU A 102 16.68 7.42 7.67
N TRP A 103 17.95 7.54 8.07
CA TRP A 103 18.79 8.69 7.70
C TRP A 103 18.87 8.88 6.18
N VAL A 104 19.05 7.78 5.45
CA VAL A 104 19.09 7.77 3.98
C VAL A 104 17.70 8.10 3.42
N GLY A 105 16.65 7.49 3.96
CA GLY A 105 15.27 7.75 3.53
C GLY A 105 14.82 9.20 3.72
N VAL A 106 15.19 9.83 4.84
CA VAL A 106 14.92 11.26 5.10
C VAL A 106 15.63 12.14 4.09
N TRP A 107 16.89 11.85 3.75
CA TRP A 107 17.63 12.61 2.76
C TRP A 107 17.04 12.47 1.35
N GLU A 108 16.64 11.27 0.95
CA GLU A 108 16.08 10.99 -0.38
C GLU A 108 14.72 11.61 -0.59
N LEU A 109 13.86 11.51 0.42
CA LEU A 109 12.49 11.98 0.35
C LEU A 109 12.36 13.43 0.81
N LYS A 110 13.45 14.20 0.90
CA LYS A 110 13.45 15.63 1.32
C LYS A 110 12.50 16.53 0.53
N ASP A 111 12.26 16.20 -0.74
CA ASP A 111 11.35 16.94 -1.62
C ASP A 111 9.86 16.64 -1.32
N TYR A 112 9.55 15.64 -0.48
CA TYR A 112 8.20 15.23 -0.13
C TYR A 112 7.73 15.87 1.18
N PRO A 113 6.85 16.88 1.15
CA PRO A 113 6.61 17.75 2.30
C PRO A 113 5.96 17.06 3.52
N VAL A 114 5.18 16.00 3.29
CA VAL A 114 4.50 15.25 4.37
C VAL A 114 5.29 13.99 4.72
N ILE A 115 5.69 13.20 3.72
CA ILE A 115 6.39 11.92 3.93
C ILE A 115 7.74 12.17 4.60
N ASN A 116 8.49 13.18 4.20
CA ASN A 116 9.78 13.53 4.82
C ASN A 116 9.64 13.78 6.32
N LYS A 117 8.63 14.56 6.72
CA LYS A 117 8.37 14.89 8.12
C LYS A 117 7.98 13.65 8.92
N ILE A 118 7.17 12.75 8.35
CA ILE A 118 6.82 11.48 9.00
C ILE A 118 8.08 10.63 9.21
N LEU A 119 8.92 10.50 8.18
CA LEU A 119 10.18 9.75 8.27
C LEU A 119 11.13 10.36 9.29
N PHE A 120 11.16 11.69 9.42
CA PHE A 120 11.96 12.38 10.44
C PHE A 120 11.49 12.07 11.87
N ILE A 121 10.16 11.98 12.09
CA ILE A 121 9.60 11.56 13.38
C ILE A 121 10.03 10.12 13.70
N SER A 122 9.88 9.22 12.73
CA SER A 122 10.30 7.81 12.88
C SER A 122 11.79 7.69 13.13
N LEU A 123 12.61 8.46 12.42
CA LEU A 123 14.06 8.49 12.59
C LEU A 123 14.43 8.83 14.03
N ILE A 124 13.99 9.99 14.53
CA ILE A 124 14.29 10.43 15.90
C ILE A 124 13.82 9.39 16.91
N THR A 125 12.59 8.89 16.75
CA THR A 125 12.02 7.93 17.69
C THR A 125 12.84 6.63 17.74
N TYR A 126 13.19 6.07 16.59
CA TYR A 126 13.99 4.85 16.52
C TYR A 126 15.43 5.06 16.98
N THR A 127 16.02 6.23 16.70
CA THR A 127 17.35 6.59 17.20
C THR A 127 17.37 6.66 18.73
N VAL A 128 16.35 7.26 19.37
CA VAL A 128 16.24 7.31 20.83
C VAL A 128 16.15 5.89 21.42
N ILE A 129 15.29 5.03 20.86
CA ILE A 129 15.17 3.64 21.33
C ILE A 129 16.46 2.85 21.10
N PHE A 130 17.13 3.06 19.96
CA PHE A 130 18.38 2.37 19.64
C PHE A 130 19.51 2.77 20.60
N ILE A 131 19.69 4.07 20.87
CA ILE A 131 20.69 4.55 21.83
C ILE A 131 20.37 4.01 23.23
N ALA A 132 19.10 4.02 23.63
CA ALA A 132 18.67 3.41 24.89
C ALA A 132 18.99 1.91 24.96
N GLY A 133 18.83 1.17 23.85
CA GLY A 133 19.22 -0.23 23.72
C GLY A 133 20.72 -0.45 23.91
N LEU A 134 21.56 0.40 23.31
CA LEU A 134 23.02 0.33 23.51
C LEU A 134 23.43 0.64 24.96
N ILE A 135 22.78 1.61 25.60
CA ILE A 135 22.99 1.93 27.03
C ILE A 135 22.56 0.74 27.90
N SER A 136 21.40 0.16 27.64
CA SER A 136 20.91 -1.03 28.34
C SER A 136 21.84 -2.22 28.21
N PHE A 137 22.40 -2.44 27.01
CA PHE A 137 23.41 -3.46 26.78
C PHE A 137 24.66 -3.23 27.63
N TYR A 138 25.16 -1.98 27.69
CA TYR A 138 26.34 -1.64 28.49
C TYR A 138 26.11 -1.82 30.00
N ILE A 139 24.94 -1.42 30.50
CA ILE A 139 24.57 -1.50 31.93
C ILE A 139 24.16 -2.94 32.33
N HIS A 140 23.94 -3.83 31.35
CA HIS A 140 23.38 -5.17 31.55
C HIS A 140 21.98 -5.15 32.19
N ASP A 141 21.21 -4.08 31.94
CA ASP A 141 19.86 -3.89 32.45
C ASP A 141 18.94 -3.34 31.33
N PRO A 142 17.86 -4.07 30.96
CA PRO A 142 16.94 -3.64 29.90
C PRO A 142 16.06 -2.44 30.30
N ILE A 143 16.12 -1.92 31.52
CA ILE A 143 15.24 -0.85 32.01
C ILE A 143 15.25 0.40 31.12
N VAL A 144 16.41 0.83 30.61
CA VAL A 144 16.54 2.04 29.78
C VAL A 144 15.87 1.82 28.42
N LEU A 145 16.12 0.69 27.77
CA LEU A 145 15.48 0.28 26.53
C LEU A 145 13.96 0.16 26.68
N ASN A 146 13.51 -0.57 27.70
CA ASN A 146 12.09 -0.80 27.98
C ASN A 146 11.36 0.53 28.23
N THR A 147 12.00 1.44 28.96
CA THR A 147 11.46 2.77 29.23
C THR A 147 11.41 3.63 27.97
N ALA A 148 12.49 3.67 27.19
CA ALA A 148 12.51 4.40 25.93
C ALA A 148 11.42 3.90 24.97
N PHE A 149 11.22 2.58 24.87
CA PHE A 149 10.16 2.01 24.05
C PHE A 149 8.77 2.34 24.59
N SER A 150 8.53 2.17 25.90
CA SER A 150 7.24 2.46 26.55
C SER A 150 6.81 3.92 26.39
N PHE A 151 7.78 4.84 26.31
CA PHE A 151 7.54 6.26 26.09
C PHE A 151 7.71 6.72 24.63
N SER A 152 8.09 5.84 23.71
CA SER A 152 8.31 6.17 22.28
C SER A 152 7.09 6.81 21.61
N PHE A 153 5.89 6.37 22.01
CA PHE A 153 4.64 6.93 21.53
C PHE A 153 4.51 8.44 21.84
N TRP A 154 4.95 8.86 23.03
CA TRP A 154 4.93 10.27 23.44
C TRP A 154 5.94 11.11 22.64
N ILE A 155 7.08 10.53 22.27
CA ILE A 155 8.06 11.16 21.39
C ILE A 155 7.43 11.42 20.02
N ILE A 156 6.77 10.42 19.43
CA ILE A 156 6.05 10.56 18.15
C ILE A 156 5.01 11.68 18.23
N LEU A 157 4.26 11.75 19.35
CA LEU A 157 3.25 12.75 19.57
C LEU A 157 3.82 14.18 19.61
N ILE A 158 4.86 14.39 20.42
CA ILE A 158 5.52 15.69 20.60
C ILE A 158 6.13 16.15 19.28
N LEU A 159 6.87 15.28 18.59
CA LEU A 159 7.47 15.59 17.30
C LEU A 159 6.43 15.86 16.21
N GLY A 160 5.29 15.16 16.26
CA GLY A 160 4.14 15.43 15.40
C GLY A 160 3.64 16.87 15.53
N PHE A 161 3.50 17.37 16.76
CA PHE A 161 3.16 18.77 17.02
C PHE A 161 4.24 19.74 16.56
N ILE A 162 5.51 19.43 16.79
CA ILE A 162 6.63 20.29 16.38
C ILE A 162 6.68 20.44 14.84
N LEU A 163 6.56 19.34 14.10
CA LEU A 163 6.76 19.36 12.64
C LEU A 163 5.52 19.78 11.83
N PHE A 164 4.32 19.45 12.31
CA PHE A 164 3.07 19.74 11.62
C PHE A 164 2.25 20.87 12.25
N GLY A 165 2.62 21.34 13.45
CA GLY A 165 1.99 22.46 14.15
C GLY A 165 0.50 22.23 14.39
N ARG A 166 -0.29 23.29 14.19
CA ARG A 166 -1.76 23.25 14.38
C ARG A 166 -2.47 22.19 13.51
N LYS A 167 -1.87 21.73 12.41
CA LYS A 167 -2.46 20.68 11.57
C LYS A 167 -2.49 19.33 12.29
N TYR A 168 -1.46 19.06 13.11
CA TYR A 168 -1.40 17.83 13.90
C TYR A 168 -2.47 17.77 14.98
N ILE A 169 -2.99 18.92 15.44
CA ILE A 169 -4.12 18.98 16.39
C ILE A 169 -5.29 18.14 15.87
N VAL A 170 -5.56 18.14 14.56
CA VAL A 170 -6.67 17.35 14.01
C VAL A 170 -6.43 15.86 14.20
N VAL A 171 -5.24 15.36 13.85
CA VAL A 171 -4.85 13.96 14.05
C VAL A 171 -4.86 13.59 15.53
N TRP A 172 -4.29 14.44 16.38
CA TRP A 172 -4.29 14.27 17.82
C TRP A 172 -5.70 14.20 18.39
N ARG A 173 -6.61 15.07 17.95
CA ARG A 173 -8.01 15.08 18.41
C ARG A 173 -8.67 13.73 18.14
N PHE A 174 -8.52 13.15 16.95
CA PHE A 174 -9.14 11.86 16.64
C PHE A 174 -8.58 10.69 17.44
N MET A 175 -7.31 10.76 17.80
CA MET A 175 -6.63 9.75 18.61
C MET A 175 -6.61 10.09 20.12
N SER A 176 -7.19 11.24 20.50
CA SER A 176 -7.08 11.79 21.85
C SER A 176 -7.69 10.94 22.96
N PRO A 177 -8.78 10.15 22.74
CA PRO A 177 -9.28 9.27 23.80
C PRO A 177 -8.26 8.20 24.17
N GLN A 178 -7.60 7.57 23.20
CA GLN A 178 -6.56 6.57 23.47
C GLN A 178 -5.37 7.19 24.21
N TYR A 179 -4.95 8.38 23.78
CA TYR A 179 -3.83 9.09 24.42
C TYR A 179 -4.15 9.53 25.84
N LEU A 180 -5.40 9.95 26.08
CA LEU A 180 -5.86 10.27 27.43
C LEU A 180 -5.81 9.03 28.32
N THR A 181 -6.31 7.89 27.86
CA THR A 181 -6.25 6.64 28.65
C THR A 181 -4.80 6.26 28.95
N LEU A 182 -3.90 6.30 27.96
CA LEU A 182 -2.46 6.03 28.17
C LEU A 182 -1.83 7.02 29.16
N PHE A 183 -2.18 8.30 29.08
CA PHE A 183 -1.73 9.31 30.03
C PHE A 183 -2.21 9.04 31.46
N LEU A 184 -3.49 8.68 31.61
CA LEU A 184 -4.06 8.33 32.91
C LEU A 184 -3.46 7.05 33.46
N TYR A 185 -3.05 6.10 32.62
CA TYR A 185 -2.29 4.92 33.06
C TYR A 185 -0.91 5.29 33.58
N ILE A 186 -0.20 6.23 32.95
CA ILE A 186 1.06 6.76 33.49
C ILE A 186 0.82 7.41 34.84
N ILE A 187 -0.21 8.26 34.98
CA ILE A 187 -0.57 8.86 36.27
C ILE A 187 -0.87 7.78 37.30
N GLY A 188 -1.63 6.74 36.94
CA GLY A 188 -1.92 5.60 37.81
C GLY A 188 -0.64 4.93 38.32
N TRP A 189 0.31 4.65 37.42
CA TRP A 189 1.63 4.13 37.77
C TRP A 189 2.42 5.06 38.68
N LEU A 190 2.46 6.37 38.38
CA LEU A 190 3.17 7.34 39.20
C LEU A 190 2.59 7.44 40.62
N ILE A 191 1.26 7.37 40.77
CA ILE A 191 0.60 7.32 42.08
C ILE A 191 1.01 6.07 42.85
N VAL A 192 0.99 4.91 42.18
CA VAL A 192 1.37 3.63 42.80
C VAL A 192 2.83 3.66 43.27
N VAL A 193 3.76 4.05 42.40
CA VAL A 193 5.19 4.16 42.73
C VAL A 193 5.45 5.18 43.84
N PHE A 194 4.72 6.29 43.84
CA PHE A 194 4.83 7.29 44.90
C PHE A 194 4.39 6.73 46.26
N ILE A 195 3.23 6.07 46.32
CA ILE A 195 2.75 5.45 47.57
C ILE A 195 3.73 4.38 48.04
N ASP A 196 4.16 3.49 47.15
CA ASP A 196 5.09 2.41 47.47
C ASP A 196 6.44 2.93 48.01
N ARG A 197 6.98 4.00 47.43
CA ARG A 197 8.25 4.60 47.86
C ARG A 197 8.16 5.34 49.20
N TYR A 198 7.03 6.00 49.47
CA TYR A 198 6.89 6.91 50.62
C TYR A 198 6.03 6.34 51.76
N THR A 199 5.49 5.12 51.62
CA THR A 199 4.72 4.42 52.67
C THR A 199 5.28 3.02 52.91
N PHE A 200 4.98 2.42 54.07
CA PHE A 200 5.40 1.04 54.39
C PHE A 200 4.53 -0.04 53.73
N ILE A 201 3.62 0.35 52.81
CA ILE A 201 2.67 -0.54 52.16
C ILE A 201 3.23 -0.88 50.78
N ASN A 202 3.49 -2.17 50.53
CA ASN A 202 3.77 -2.64 49.17
C ASN A 202 2.50 -2.46 48.33
N PHE A 203 2.48 -1.42 47.51
CA PHE A 203 1.31 -1.00 46.75
C PHE A 203 1.44 -1.32 45.25
N LEU A 204 2.59 -1.84 44.82
CA LEU A 204 2.85 -2.23 43.43
C LEU A 204 1.84 -3.27 42.92
N ASP A 205 1.46 -4.24 43.77
CA ASP A 205 0.50 -5.29 43.44
C ASP A 205 -0.94 -4.73 43.21
N SER A 206 -1.20 -3.50 43.66
CA SER A 206 -2.50 -2.84 43.50
C SER A 206 -2.70 -2.19 42.14
N ILE A 207 -1.70 -2.23 41.24
CA ILE A 207 -1.77 -1.55 39.94
C ILE A 207 -2.98 -1.97 39.10
N TYR A 208 -3.34 -3.26 39.08
CA TYR A 208 -4.51 -3.73 38.31
C TYR A 208 -5.80 -3.06 38.78
N PHE A 209 -6.00 -2.94 40.10
CA PHE A 209 -7.16 -2.27 40.67
C PHE A 209 -7.19 -0.78 40.32
N VAL A 210 -6.04 -0.11 40.38
CA VAL A 210 -5.91 1.31 39.98
C VAL A 210 -6.25 1.49 38.50
N LEU A 211 -5.73 0.65 37.61
CA LEU A 211 -6.00 0.73 36.16
C LEU A 211 -7.46 0.39 35.82
N ILE A 212 -8.07 -0.57 36.52
CA ILE A 212 -9.50 -0.87 36.40
C ILE A 212 -10.33 0.35 36.84
N LEU A 213 -9.98 0.98 37.96
CA LEU A 213 -10.64 2.20 38.43
C LEU A 213 -10.50 3.34 37.42
N VAL A 214 -9.30 3.54 36.85
CA VAL A 214 -9.05 4.52 35.79
C VAL A 214 -9.93 4.25 34.57
N ASN A 215 -10.10 2.99 34.15
CA ASN A 215 -10.99 2.64 33.04
C ASN A 215 -12.46 2.99 33.33
N ILE A 216 -12.95 2.68 34.54
CA ILE A 216 -14.31 3.01 34.97
C ILE A 216 -14.52 4.54 34.98
N LEU A 217 -13.59 5.29 35.57
CA LEU A 217 -13.65 6.75 35.62
C LEU A 217 -13.60 7.36 34.21
N THR A 218 -12.73 6.84 33.35
CA THR A 218 -12.59 7.26 31.95
C THR A 218 -13.88 7.02 31.17
N TYR A 219 -14.51 5.85 31.36
CA TYR A 219 -15.80 5.53 30.75
C TYR A 219 -16.90 6.51 31.21
N CYS A 220 -17.05 6.71 32.51
CA CYS A 220 -18.06 7.59 33.09
C CYS A 220 -17.89 9.05 32.64
N ALA A 221 -16.65 9.52 32.51
CA ALA A 221 -16.36 10.90 32.12
C ALA A 221 -16.19 11.11 30.59
N SER A 222 -16.17 10.03 29.81
CA SER A 222 -15.88 10.04 28.36
C SER A 222 -16.73 11.05 27.58
N GLY A 223 -18.02 11.19 27.90
CA GLY A 223 -18.93 12.11 27.22
C GLY A 223 -18.50 13.58 27.32
N VAL A 224 -18.00 14.01 28.47
CA VAL A 224 -17.53 15.39 28.69
C VAL A 224 -16.14 15.58 28.10
N PHE A 225 -15.24 14.61 28.30
CA PHE A 225 -13.87 14.68 27.81
C PHE A 225 -13.80 14.72 26.29
N ILE A 226 -14.48 13.79 25.61
CA ILE A 226 -14.49 13.73 24.14
C ILE A 226 -15.07 15.03 23.55
N ASN A 227 -16.12 15.59 24.15
CA ASN A 227 -16.67 16.88 23.74
C ASN A 227 -15.63 18.00 23.71
N ARG A 228 -14.82 18.09 24.77
CA ARG A 228 -13.79 19.14 24.92
C ARG A 228 -12.61 18.87 24.00
N LEU A 229 -12.08 17.65 24.00
CA LEU A 229 -10.92 17.25 23.20
C LEU A 229 -11.19 17.42 21.69
N LEU A 230 -12.32 16.88 21.22
CA LEU A 230 -12.75 17.02 19.82
C LEU A 230 -13.37 18.39 19.50
N GLY A 231 -13.42 19.33 20.44
CA GLY A 231 -13.97 20.67 20.20
C GLY A 231 -15.40 20.65 19.64
N ILE A 232 -16.21 19.68 20.07
CA ILE A 232 -17.57 19.48 19.55
C ILE A 232 -18.50 20.54 20.12
N LYS A 233 -19.13 21.31 19.23
CA LYS A 233 -20.09 22.36 19.58
C LYS A 233 -21.51 21.85 19.46
N LYS A 234 -22.41 22.38 20.30
CA LYS A 234 -23.85 22.05 20.22
C LYS A 234 -24.42 22.48 18.87
N VAL A 235 -25.18 21.58 18.25
CA VAL A 235 -25.80 21.81 16.94
C VAL A 235 -26.97 22.80 17.07
N LYS A 236 -26.91 23.90 16.31
CA LYS A 236 -28.05 24.83 16.12
C LYS A 236 -28.87 24.52 14.85
N ASN A 237 -28.35 23.69 13.94
CA ASN A 237 -29.03 23.33 12.69
C ASN A 237 -30.30 22.49 12.97
N GLU A 238 -31.46 23.05 12.63
CA GLU A 238 -32.78 22.42 12.84
C GLU A 238 -32.97 21.15 12.01
N GLU A 239 -32.50 21.13 10.77
CA GLU A 239 -32.62 19.97 9.89
C GLU A 239 -31.85 18.78 10.43
N LEU A 240 -30.62 18.99 10.89
CA LEU A 240 -29.85 17.93 11.53
C LEU A 240 -30.54 17.45 12.82
N ASN A 241 -31.04 18.38 13.63
CA ASN A 241 -31.75 18.03 14.85
C ASN A 241 -32.97 17.16 14.54
N LYS A 242 -33.71 17.47 13.47
CA LYS A 242 -34.83 16.68 12.97
C LYS A 242 -34.38 15.29 12.51
N ILE A 243 -33.36 15.20 11.65
CA ILE A 243 -32.82 13.92 11.17
C ILE A 243 -32.41 13.01 12.33
N VAL A 244 -31.66 13.52 13.30
CA VAL A 244 -31.24 12.73 14.46
C VAL A 244 -32.43 12.32 15.32
N SER A 245 -33.42 13.20 15.51
CA SER A 245 -34.64 12.85 16.23
C SER A 245 -35.43 11.74 15.54
N ASP A 246 -35.63 11.83 14.23
CA ASP A 246 -36.38 10.86 13.44
C ASP A 246 -35.68 9.48 13.51
N VAL A 247 -34.39 9.43 13.21
CA VAL A 247 -33.60 8.19 13.25
C VAL A 247 -33.54 7.61 14.67
N LYS A 248 -33.48 8.46 15.71
CA LYS A 248 -33.52 8.00 17.11
C LYS A 248 -34.81 7.23 17.43
N VAL A 249 -35.94 7.73 16.93
CA VAL A 249 -37.25 7.07 17.07
C VAL A 249 -37.23 5.73 16.35
N ASP A 250 -36.78 5.71 15.09
CA ASP A 250 -36.73 4.50 14.27
C ASP A 250 -35.82 3.41 14.86
N ILE A 251 -34.67 3.79 15.45
CA ILE A 251 -33.74 2.87 16.13
C ILE A 251 -34.27 2.43 17.52
N GLY A 252 -35.31 3.09 18.05
CA GLY A 252 -35.92 2.74 19.33
C GLY A 252 -35.10 3.15 20.55
N ILE A 253 -34.41 4.30 20.50
CA ILE A 253 -33.68 4.86 21.64
C ILE A 253 -34.62 5.72 22.51
N LYS A 254 -34.86 5.24 23.73
CA LYS A 254 -35.52 6.03 24.79
C LYS A 254 -34.54 7.02 25.41
N GLY A 255 -35.03 8.20 25.78
CA GLY A 255 -34.22 9.25 26.42
C GLY A 255 -33.60 10.28 25.47
N LYS A 256 -32.81 11.20 26.04
CA LYS A 256 -32.18 12.32 25.34
C LYS A 256 -30.83 11.92 24.78
N VAL A 257 -30.59 12.21 23.50
CA VAL A 257 -29.27 12.11 22.86
C VAL A 257 -28.75 13.51 22.61
N LYS A 258 -27.58 13.86 23.18
CA LYS A 258 -26.96 15.17 22.96
C LYS A 258 -26.31 15.20 21.58
N ARG A 259 -26.54 16.28 20.84
CA ARG A 259 -26.13 16.42 19.43
C ARG A 259 -25.02 17.46 19.30
N GLY A 260 -23.94 17.06 18.64
CA GLY A 260 -22.74 17.85 18.46
C GLY A 260 -22.29 17.93 17.00
N PHE A 261 -21.59 19.01 16.66
CA PHE A 261 -20.91 19.17 15.38
C PHE A 261 -19.46 19.62 15.58
N GLY A 262 -18.55 18.95 14.87
CA GLY A 262 -17.13 19.29 14.78
C GLY A 262 -16.77 19.70 13.36
N LYS A 263 -16.19 20.89 13.18
CA LYS A 263 -15.77 21.38 11.87
C LYS A 263 -14.36 20.89 11.52
N TYR A 264 -14.24 19.87 10.68
CA TYR A 264 -12.98 19.20 10.35
C TYR A 264 -12.88 18.83 8.86
N PRO A 265 -11.67 18.75 8.27
CA PRO A 265 -11.48 18.42 6.85
C PRO A 265 -11.69 16.94 6.52
N ILE A 266 -12.48 16.21 7.31
CA ILE A 266 -12.84 14.81 7.09
C ILE A 266 -14.34 14.62 7.23
N LEU A 267 -14.87 13.54 6.67
CA LEU A 267 -16.24 13.11 6.90
C LEU A 267 -16.24 11.96 7.90
N ASN A 268 -16.79 12.18 9.08
CA ASN A 268 -16.96 11.16 10.11
C ASN A 268 -18.21 11.45 10.96
N ALA A 269 -18.69 10.45 11.68
CA ALA A 269 -19.61 10.65 12.80
C ALA A 269 -19.24 9.68 13.91
N MET A 270 -19.66 9.98 15.13
CA MET A 270 -19.35 9.14 16.28
C MET A 270 -20.47 9.22 17.30
N ALA A 271 -20.95 8.07 17.74
CA ALA A 271 -21.65 7.91 19.01
C ALA A 271 -20.66 7.68 20.15
N TYR A 272 -20.83 8.40 21.25
CA TYR A 272 -19.91 8.34 22.39
C TYR A 272 -20.60 8.72 23.70
N GLY A 273 -19.86 8.51 24.79
CA GLY A 273 -20.33 8.71 26.15
C GLY A 273 -20.79 7.40 26.81
N PRO A 274 -20.99 7.44 28.14
CA PRO A 274 -21.52 6.31 28.88
C PRO A 274 -23.01 6.11 28.61
N PHE A 275 -23.56 4.97 29.04
CA PHE A 275 -24.94 4.57 28.77
C PHE A 275 -25.98 5.59 29.28
N PHE A 276 -25.63 6.36 30.31
CA PHE A 276 -26.45 7.41 30.94
C PHE A 276 -26.23 8.82 30.35
N ASP A 277 -25.17 9.05 29.57
CA ASP A 277 -24.89 10.33 28.89
C ASP A 277 -24.63 10.10 27.40
N ARG A 278 -25.69 9.78 26.67
CA ARG A 278 -25.65 9.43 25.25
C ARG A 278 -25.42 10.66 24.38
N ARG A 279 -24.37 10.63 23.55
CA ARG A 279 -24.00 11.72 22.65
C ARG A 279 -23.72 11.22 21.24
N ILE A 280 -24.00 12.08 20.27
CA ILE A 280 -23.63 11.89 18.87
C ILE A 280 -22.97 13.17 18.35
N ALA A 281 -21.84 13.02 17.65
CA ALA A 281 -21.14 14.10 16.98
C ALA A 281 -21.04 13.82 15.49
N ILE A 282 -21.32 14.83 14.67
CA ILE A 282 -21.05 14.81 13.23
C ILE A 282 -19.82 15.66 12.97
N ILE A 283 -18.90 15.11 12.18
CA ILE A 283 -17.58 15.66 11.94
C ILE A 283 -17.46 15.85 10.44
N ALA A 284 -17.48 17.10 10.00
CA ALA A 284 -17.45 17.44 8.58
C ALA A 284 -16.88 18.84 8.36
N GLU A 285 -16.39 19.11 7.14
CA GLU A 285 -15.93 20.47 6.81
C GLU A 285 -17.12 21.43 6.79
N ASP A 286 -18.23 20.92 6.28
CA ASP A 286 -19.51 21.58 6.20
C ASP A 286 -20.60 20.51 6.19
N ILE A 287 -21.55 20.63 7.12
CA ILE A 287 -22.67 19.71 7.23
C ILE A 287 -23.59 19.76 6.02
N ASN A 288 -23.73 20.93 5.39
CA ASN A 288 -24.62 21.14 4.25
C ASN A 288 -24.11 20.45 2.97
N LYS A 289 -22.85 19.99 2.96
CA LYS A 289 -22.25 19.26 1.83
C LYS A 289 -22.48 17.76 1.90
N ILE A 290 -23.05 17.24 2.98
CA ILE A 290 -23.36 15.82 3.14
C ILE A 290 -24.79 15.60 2.62
N PRO A 291 -25.00 14.72 1.62
CA PRO A 291 -26.34 14.38 1.18
C PRO A 291 -27.19 13.84 2.34
N LYS A 292 -28.42 14.33 2.46
CA LYS A 292 -29.36 14.00 3.55
C LYS A 292 -29.54 12.50 3.77
N GLU A 293 -29.63 11.73 2.69
CA GLU A 293 -29.75 10.28 2.76
C GLU A 293 -28.52 9.62 3.38
N GLU A 294 -27.31 10.07 3.03
CA GLU A 294 -26.07 9.53 3.59
C GLU A 294 -25.94 9.88 5.06
N LEU A 295 -26.29 11.12 5.41
CA LEU A 295 -26.32 11.58 6.79
C LEU A 295 -27.28 10.72 7.64
N LYS A 296 -28.48 10.42 7.13
CA LYS A 296 -29.42 9.50 7.78
C LYS A 296 -28.80 8.12 8.02
N GLY A 297 -28.14 7.55 7.01
CA GLY A 297 -27.46 6.25 7.12
C GLY A 297 -26.35 6.24 8.17
N ILE A 298 -25.49 7.26 8.17
CA ILE A 298 -24.42 7.43 9.15
C ILE A 298 -24.99 7.57 10.56
N VAL A 299 -25.98 8.44 10.75
CA VAL A 299 -26.63 8.65 12.05
C VAL A 299 -27.30 7.36 12.53
N ALA A 300 -27.94 6.58 11.64
CA ALA A 300 -28.57 5.32 12.00
C ALA A 300 -27.54 4.30 12.52
N HIS A 301 -26.38 4.19 11.87
CA HIS A 301 -25.27 3.35 12.32
C HIS A 301 -24.75 3.76 13.70
N GLU A 302 -24.44 5.03 13.89
CA GLU A 302 -23.92 5.55 15.16
C GLU A 302 -24.94 5.40 16.31
N LEU A 303 -26.22 5.68 16.03
CA LEU A 303 -27.27 5.46 17.02
C LEU A 303 -27.48 3.97 17.31
N ALA A 304 -27.28 3.07 16.35
CA ALA A 304 -27.31 1.64 16.62
C ALA A 304 -26.23 1.21 17.63
N HIS A 305 -25.02 1.78 17.57
CA HIS A 305 -24.01 1.59 18.63
C HIS A 305 -24.50 2.07 20.00
N THR A 306 -25.17 3.22 20.03
CA THR A 306 -25.76 3.78 21.26
C THR A 306 -26.85 2.86 21.82
N LYS A 307 -27.71 2.31 20.95
CA LYS A 307 -28.79 1.40 21.33
C LYS A 307 -28.26 0.09 21.90
N GLY A 308 -27.20 -0.46 21.31
CA GLY A 308 -26.52 -1.67 21.78
C GLY A 308 -25.59 -1.47 22.97
N ASN A 309 -25.46 -0.23 23.49
CA ASN A 309 -24.47 0.12 24.53
C ASN A 309 -23.05 -0.37 24.21
N HIS A 310 -22.63 -0.31 22.94
CA HIS A 310 -21.35 -0.87 22.50
C HIS A 310 -20.15 -0.23 23.24
N THR A 311 -20.25 1.05 23.64
CA THR A 311 -19.22 1.71 24.45
C THR A 311 -19.08 1.11 25.86
N LEU A 312 -20.19 0.67 26.47
CA LEU A 312 -20.16 -0.03 27.77
C LEU A 312 -19.52 -1.40 27.61
N LEU A 313 -19.94 -2.15 26.59
CA LEU A 313 -19.40 -3.48 26.34
C LEU A 313 -17.89 -3.43 26.06
N LEU A 314 -17.42 -2.44 25.30
CA LEU A 314 -16.00 -2.25 25.07
C LEU A 314 -15.24 -1.92 26.37
N ALA A 315 -15.80 -1.07 27.23
CA ALA A 315 -15.21 -0.80 28.55
C ALA A 315 -15.14 -2.07 29.41
N LEU A 316 -16.21 -2.88 29.43
CA LEU A 316 -16.23 -4.16 30.14
C LEU A 316 -15.23 -5.16 29.56
N LEU A 317 -15.05 -5.21 28.23
CA LEU A 317 -14.02 -6.04 27.59
C LEU A 317 -12.61 -5.61 28.01
N THR A 318 -12.33 -4.30 28.06
CA THR A 318 -11.02 -3.81 28.53
C THR A 318 -10.77 -4.09 30.01
N ILE A 319 -11.81 -4.01 30.85
CA ILE A 319 -11.71 -4.39 32.28
C ILE A 319 -11.51 -5.90 32.41
N GLY A 320 -12.24 -6.70 31.63
CA GLY A 320 -12.09 -8.15 31.57
C GLY A 320 -10.69 -8.58 31.15
N ASP A 321 -10.07 -7.89 30.18
CA ASP A 321 -8.67 -8.11 29.79
C ASP A 321 -7.71 -7.85 30.95
N LEU A 322 -7.87 -6.75 31.69
CA LEU A 322 -7.05 -6.46 32.88
C LEU A 322 -7.23 -7.52 33.98
N ILE A 323 -8.46 -7.97 34.23
CA ILE A 323 -8.74 -9.04 35.21
C ILE A 323 -8.11 -10.36 34.76
N PHE A 324 -8.23 -10.71 33.48
CA PHE A 324 -7.60 -11.90 32.93
C PHE A 324 -6.07 -11.86 33.08
N ARG A 325 -5.44 -10.73 32.76
CA ARG A 325 -4.01 -10.50 32.95
C ARG A 325 -3.60 -10.64 34.40
N MET A 326 -4.38 -10.06 35.32
CA MET A 326 -4.17 -10.18 36.77
C MET A 326 -4.19 -11.64 37.23
N ILE A 327 -5.17 -12.44 36.77
CA ILE A 327 -5.31 -13.86 37.15
C ILE A 327 -4.16 -14.70 36.59
N VAL A 328 -3.73 -14.45 35.36
CA VAL A 328 -2.67 -15.21 34.68
C VAL A 328 -1.27 -14.73 35.06
N GLY A 329 -1.13 -13.56 35.70
CA GLY A 329 0.15 -12.95 36.02
C GLY A 329 0.85 -12.29 34.82
N LEU A 330 0.09 -11.90 33.79
CA LEU A 330 0.62 -11.15 32.65
C LEU A 330 0.67 -9.65 32.95
N PRO A 331 1.73 -8.91 32.56
CA PRO A 331 1.80 -7.46 32.79
C PRO A 331 0.56 -6.71 32.26
N ALA A 332 0.16 -5.65 32.95
CA ALA A 332 -1.03 -4.89 32.59
C ALA A 332 -0.80 -4.02 31.35
N THR A 333 0.35 -3.37 31.28
CA THR A 333 0.72 -2.36 30.27
C THR A 333 2.22 -2.46 29.91
N MET A 334 2.67 -1.69 28.91
CA MET A 334 4.11 -1.55 28.65
C MET A 334 4.83 -0.85 29.82
N TYR A 335 4.14 0.02 30.56
CA TYR A 335 4.71 0.81 31.67
C TYR A 335 5.12 -0.05 32.87
N ASP A 336 4.61 -1.28 32.98
CA ASP A 336 5.04 -2.28 33.95
C ASP A 336 6.55 -2.55 33.84
N TYR A 337 7.14 -2.43 32.65
CA TYR A 337 8.58 -2.61 32.42
C TYR A 337 9.43 -1.39 32.76
N THR A 338 8.79 -0.27 33.09
CA THR A 338 9.47 0.95 33.58
C THR A 338 9.32 1.09 35.09
N PHE A 339 8.15 0.80 35.62
CA PHE A 339 7.79 1.11 37.01
C PHE A 339 7.61 -0.13 37.89
N GLY A 340 7.48 -1.32 37.31
CA GLY A 340 7.29 -2.58 38.02
C GLY A 340 8.35 -3.62 37.67
N ASN A 341 8.11 -4.87 38.09
CA ASN A 341 9.02 -6.01 37.89
C ASN A 341 8.29 -7.17 37.19
N PRO A 342 8.05 -7.08 35.87
CA PRO A 342 7.30 -8.09 35.12
C PRO A 342 8.09 -9.41 34.99
N GLN A 343 7.38 -10.54 35.07
CA GLN A 343 7.99 -11.87 35.02
C GLN A 343 8.35 -12.35 33.61
N ILE A 344 7.69 -11.82 32.59
CA ILE A 344 7.93 -12.20 31.18
C ILE A 344 8.83 -11.15 30.49
N PRO A 345 9.73 -11.56 29.56
CA PRO A 345 10.53 -10.61 28.79
C PRO A 345 9.68 -9.65 27.96
N PHE A 346 10.16 -8.43 27.75
CA PHE A 346 9.41 -7.36 27.06
C PHE A 346 8.97 -7.74 25.65
N VAL A 347 9.84 -8.39 24.88
CA VAL A 347 9.49 -8.89 23.54
C VAL A 347 8.39 -9.95 23.60
N GLY A 348 8.42 -10.83 24.60
CA GLY A 348 7.36 -11.82 24.84
C GLY A 348 6.02 -11.15 25.14
N PHE A 349 6.03 -10.08 25.96
CA PHE A 349 4.84 -9.27 26.20
C PHE A 349 4.31 -8.60 24.93
N LEU A 350 5.16 -8.03 24.08
CA LEU A 350 4.72 -7.44 22.81
C LEU A 350 4.02 -8.47 21.91
N LEU A 351 4.56 -9.68 21.80
CA LEU A 351 3.97 -10.76 21.00
C LEU A 351 2.61 -11.23 21.57
N ILE A 352 2.52 -11.41 22.89
CA ILE A 352 1.26 -11.78 23.57
C ILE A 352 0.22 -10.68 23.37
N ASN A 353 0.60 -9.41 23.50
CA ASN A 353 -0.32 -8.29 23.27
C ASN A 353 -0.84 -8.25 21.85
N ILE A 354 -0.01 -8.49 20.83
CA ILE A 354 -0.49 -8.58 19.44
C ILE A 354 -1.57 -9.66 19.31
N GLY A 355 -1.38 -10.83 19.95
CA GLY A 355 -2.37 -11.90 20.00
C GLY A 355 -3.68 -11.48 20.68
N ILE A 356 -3.60 -10.85 21.84
CA ILE A 356 -4.76 -10.33 22.59
C ILE A 356 -5.49 -9.25 21.77
N TYR A 357 -4.77 -8.32 21.16
CA TYR A 357 -5.35 -7.26 20.33
C TYR A 357 -6.14 -7.84 19.15
N ILE A 358 -5.63 -8.88 18.50
CA ILE A 358 -6.34 -9.59 17.42
C ILE A 358 -7.68 -10.15 17.93
N ILE A 359 -7.70 -10.76 19.13
CA ILE A 359 -8.92 -11.30 19.75
C ILE A 359 -9.89 -10.17 20.11
N LEU A 360 -9.41 -9.07 20.70
CA LEU A 360 -10.25 -7.92 21.04
C LEU A 360 -10.86 -7.26 19.80
N TYR A 361 -10.09 -7.10 18.73
CA TYR A 361 -10.57 -6.56 17.46
C TYR A 361 -11.64 -7.43 16.82
N PHE A 362 -11.58 -8.74 17.03
CA PHE A 362 -12.67 -9.61 16.61
C PHE A 362 -14.01 -9.22 17.27
N PHE A 363 -14.03 -8.97 18.59
CA PHE A 363 -15.25 -8.50 19.26
C PHE A 363 -15.71 -7.14 18.75
N VAL A 364 -14.77 -6.20 18.51
CA VAL A 364 -15.10 -4.89 17.92
C VAL A 364 -15.80 -5.05 16.57
N ARG A 365 -15.30 -5.95 15.71
CA ARG A 365 -15.92 -6.22 14.40
C ARG A 365 -17.31 -6.83 14.51
N VAL A 366 -17.54 -7.69 15.49
CA VAL A 366 -18.87 -8.25 15.73
C VAL A 366 -19.84 -7.13 16.13
N LEU A 367 -19.40 -6.17 16.96
CA LEU A 367 -20.21 -5.01 17.33
C LEU A 367 -20.50 -4.06 16.15
N GLU A 368 -19.55 -3.89 15.24
CA GLU A 368 -19.79 -3.18 13.97
C GLU A 368 -20.88 -3.88 13.14
N GLY A 369 -20.82 -5.21 13.02
CA GLY A 369 -21.86 -5.98 12.32
C GLY A 369 -23.24 -5.88 12.98
N TYR A 370 -23.31 -5.83 14.31
CA TYR A 370 -24.57 -5.59 15.04
C TYR A 370 -25.11 -4.17 14.80
N ALA A 371 -24.24 -3.16 14.72
CA ALA A 371 -24.65 -1.80 14.40
C ALA A 371 -25.18 -1.70 12.97
N ASP A 372 -24.49 -2.30 12.00
CA ASP A 372 -24.93 -2.38 10.60
C ASP A 372 -26.30 -3.10 10.49
N LEU A 373 -26.48 -4.21 11.21
CA LEU A 373 -27.74 -4.98 11.23
C LEU A 373 -28.89 -4.18 11.85
N ASN A 374 -28.65 -3.49 12.96
CA ASN A 374 -29.68 -2.68 13.63
C ASN A 374 -30.09 -1.48 12.78
N ALA A 375 -29.14 -0.80 12.14
CA ALA A 375 -29.43 0.28 11.19
C ALA A 375 -30.21 -0.23 9.97
N LYS A 376 -29.86 -1.41 9.46
CA LYS A 376 -30.59 -2.09 8.39
C LYS A 376 -32.03 -2.40 8.81
N ASN A 377 -32.23 -2.99 9.99
CA ASN A 377 -33.55 -3.35 10.51
C ASN A 377 -34.45 -2.13 10.75
N ALA A 378 -33.85 -0.98 11.09
CA ALA A 378 -34.55 0.31 11.16
C ALA A 378 -34.85 0.95 9.78
N GLY A 379 -34.57 0.27 8.67
CA GLY A 379 -34.92 0.73 7.32
C GLY A 379 -33.86 1.55 6.59
N TYR A 380 -32.66 1.71 7.15
CA TYR A 380 -31.61 2.59 6.62
C TYR A 380 -30.58 1.92 5.71
N LYS A 381 -30.86 0.72 5.19
CA LYS A 381 -29.90 -0.10 4.43
C LYS A 381 -29.28 0.61 3.20
N ASN A 382 -30.09 1.31 2.40
CA ASN A 382 -29.62 1.93 1.16
C ASN A 382 -28.81 3.20 1.47
N GLN A 383 -29.27 3.95 2.47
CA GLN A 383 -28.64 5.15 3.01
C GLN A 383 -27.26 4.83 3.56
N LEU A 384 -27.15 3.77 4.36
CA LEU A 384 -25.88 3.29 4.93
C LEU A 384 -24.93 2.78 3.84
N ALA A 385 -25.42 1.99 2.87
CA ALA A 385 -24.59 1.54 1.74
C ALA A 385 -24.04 2.71 0.90
N LYS A 386 -24.84 3.76 0.68
CA LYS A 386 -24.38 4.99 0.03
C LYS A 386 -23.31 5.70 0.86
N ALA A 387 -23.50 5.82 2.17
CA ALA A 387 -22.55 6.47 3.08
C ALA A 387 -21.21 5.75 3.11
N LEU A 388 -21.21 4.41 3.31
CA LEU A 388 -20.00 3.60 3.30
C LEU A 388 -19.22 3.73 1.99
N TYR A 389 -19.92 3.73 0.85
CA TYR A 389 -19.28 3.96 -0.44
C TYR A 389 -18.62 5.34 -0.55
N THR A 390 -19.24 6.39 0.00
CA THR A 390 -18.64 7.74 0.02
C THR A 390 -17.43 7.82 0.94
N LEU A 391 -17.49 7.21 2.12
CA LEU A 391 -16.37 7.16 3.06
C LEU A 391 -15.19 6.43 2.43
N GLU A 392 -15.41 5.23 1.88
CA GLU A 392 -14.38 4.45 1.19
C GLU A 392 -13.78 5.21 0.00
N SER A 393 -14.59 5.98 -0.73
CA SER A 393 -14.10 6.82 -1.83
C SER A 393 -13.29 8.02 -1.34
N PHE A 394 -13.62 8.58 -0.17
CA PHE A 394 -12.88 9.69 0.43
C PHE A 394 -11.51 9.25 0.97
N TYR A 395 -11.39 8.02 1.46
CA TYR A 395 -10.13 7.44 1.94
C TYR A 395 -9.36 6.66 0.87
N ALA A 396 -9.80 6.70 -0.40
CA ALA A 396 -9.22 5.93 -1.51
C ALA A 396 -7.72 6.15 -1.68
N THR A 397 -7.24 7.38 -1.48
CA THR A 397 -5.84 7.81 -1.60
C THR A 397 -4.95 7.36 -0.45
N GLY A 398 -5.53 6.97 0.70
CA GLY A 398 -4.83 6.53 1.91
C GLY A 398 -4.98 5.04 2.23
N ARG A 399 -5.67 4.26 1.36
CA ARG A 399 -6.00 2.84 1.59
C ARG A 399 -4.79 1.95 1.91
N GLU A 400 -3.61 2.29 1.43
CA GLU A 400 -2.41 1.45 1.55
C GLU A 400 -1.49 1.84 2.72
N PHE A 401 -1.59 3.07 3.24
CA PHE A 401 -0.68 3.60 4.27
C PHE A 401 -1.37 3.87 5.62
N GLY A 402 -2.67 3.63 5.75
CA GLY A 402 -3.44 3.81 7.00
C GLY A 402 -3.56 5.26 7.49
N LEU A 403 -2.88 6.21 6.83
CA LEU A 403 -2.87 7.63 7.16
C LEU A 403 -3.34 8.45 5.96
N ASN A 404 -4.42 9.22 6.12
CA ASN A 404 -4.86 10.16 5.09
C ASN A 404 -3.96 11.40 5.11
N THR A 405 -2.99 11.46 4.19
CA THR A 405 -2.03 12.58 4.03
C THR A 405 -2.71 13.94 3.84
N MET A 406 -3.99 13.96 3.43
CA MET A 406 -4.80 15.18 3.35
C MET A 406 -4.94 15.89 4.70
N LEU A 407 -4.93 15.16 5.82
CA LEU A 407 -4.98 15.74 7.16
C LEU A 407 -3.74 16.57 7.52
N LEU A 408 -2.61 16.29 6.87
CA LEU A 408 -1.31 16.88 7.16
C LEU A 408 -0.89 17.94 6.13
N CYS A 409 -1.69 18.17 5.08
CA CYS A 409 -1.42 19.16 4.03
C CYS A 409 -2.55 20.19 3.87
N LYS A 410 -2.28 21.29 3.15
CA LYS A 410 -3.28 22.33 2.85
C LYS A 410 -4.06 22.03 1.57
N GLU A 411 -3.44 21.26 0.66
CA GLU A 411 -4.00 20.95 -0.64
C GLU A 411 -5.20 20.01 -0.49
N LYS A 412 -6.27 20.27 -1.25
CA LYS A 412 -7.48 19.45 -1.28
C LYS A 412 -7.52 18.63 -2.56
N ILE A 413 -8.17 17.48 -2.49
CA ILE A 413 -8.41 16.63 -3.67
C ILE A 413 -9.28 17.40 -4.68
N THR A 414 -8.82 17.48 -5.93
CA THR A 414 -9.59 18.16 -7.00
C THR A 414 -10.86 17.40 -7.36
N ARG A 415 -11.78 18.05 -8.07
CA ARG A 415 -13.04 17.41 -8.49
C ARG A 415 -12.79 16.19 -9.37
N GLU A 416 -11.80 16.26 -10.26
CA GLU A 416 -11.43 15.19 -11.20
C GLU A 416 -10.84 13.99 -10.48
N ASN A 417 -9.89 14.21 -9.56
CA ASN A 417 -9.31 13.14 -8.77
C ASN A 417 -10.36 12.51 -7.85
N LYS A 418 -11.27 13.31 -7.30
CA LYS A 418 -12.41 12.80 -6.55
C LYS A 418 -13.34 11.93 -7.41
N LEU A 419 -13.57 12.29 -8.68
CA LEU A 419 -14.33 11.44 -9.60
C LEU A 419 -13.62 10.11 -9.84
N LEU A 420 -12.30 10.13 -10.08
CA LEU A 420 -11.50 8.92 -10.24
C LEU A 420 -11.52 8.05 -8.97
N ASP A 421 -11.42 8.64 -7.78
CA ASP A 421 -11.51 7.92 -6.51
C ASP A 421 -12.84 7.19 -6.35
N TYR A 422 -13.96 7.83 -6.71
CA TYR A 422 -15.28 7.21 -6.70
C TYR A 422 -15.37 6.04 -7.69
N ILE A 423 -14.89 6.22 -8.93
CA ILE A 423 -14.88 5.17 -9.95
C ILE A 423 -14.00 4.00 -9.52
N ASN A 424 -12.78 4.29 -9.08
CA ASN A 424 -11.79 3.31 -8.62
C ASN A 424 -12.31 2.52 -7.43
N THR A 425 -12.97 3.18 -6.47
CA THR A 425 -13.59 2.51 -5.33
C THR A 425 -14.76 1.63 -5.75
N ALA A 426 -15.60 2.07 -6.68
CA ALA A 426 -16.70 1.25 -7.17
C ALA A 426 -16.20 -0.02 -7.88
N GLN A 427 -15.13 0.10 -8.66
CA GLN A 427 -14.45 -1.03 -9.31
C GLN A 427 -13.73 -1.93 -8.30
N TYR A 428 -13.08 -1.33 -7.30
CA TYR A 428 -12.40 -2.03 -6.21
C TYR A 428 -13.38 -2.93 -5.44
N VAL A 429 -14.49 -2.37 -4.94
CA VAL A 429 -15.53 -3.12 -4.21
C VAL A 429 -16.10 -4.26 -5.07
N ASN A 430 -16.43 -3.96 -6.33
CA ASN A 430 -16.97 -4.98 -7.25
C ASN A 430 -15.97 -6.15 -7.46
N LYS A 431 -14.68 -5.84 -7.61
CA LYS A 431 -13.61 -6.83 -7.81
C LYS A 431 -13.32 -7.63 -6.54
N THR A 432 -13.24 -6.98 -5.38
CA THR A 432 -12.88 -7.63 -4.11
C THR A 432 -14.00 -8.52 -3.57
N LEU A 433 -15.26 -8.24 -3.90
CA LEU A 433 -16.38 -9.15 -3.65
C LEU A 433 -16.26 -10.50 -4.39
N ILE A 434 -15.51 -10.53 -5.51
CA ILE A 434 -15.34 -11.73 -6.33
C ILE A 434 -14.05 -12.46 -5.95
N LYS A 435 -12.93 -11.73 -5.90
CA LYS A 435 -11.60 -12.31 -5.65
C LYS A 435 -10.75 -11.32 -4.84
N PRO A 436 -10.93 -11.27 -3.52
CA PRO A 436 -10.08 -10.46 -2.66
C PRO A 436 -8.66 -11.03 -2.64
N SER A 437 -7.66 -10.16 -2.50
CA SER A 437 -6.25 -10.58 -2.40
C SER A 437 -5.98 -11.19 -1.03
N ARG A 438 -5.15 -12.25 -0.96
CA ARG A 438 -4.83 -12.90 0.32
C ARG A 438 -4.14 -11.93 1.29
N LEU A 439 -3.23 -11.11 0.77
CA LEU A 439 -2.54 -10.11 1.58
C LEU A 439 -3.51 -9.08 2.16
N SER A 440 -4.48 -8.59 1.37
CA SER A 440 -5.51 -7.67 1.87
C SER A 440 -6.40 -8.31 2.94
N LEU A 441 -6.74 -9.60 2.80
CA LEU A 441 -7.52 -10.32 3.82
C LEU A 441 -6.75 -10.49 5.13
N ILE A 442 -5.45 -10.80 5.05
CA ILE A 442 -4.57 -10.94 6.22
C ILE A 442 -4.33 -9.58 6.88
N SER A 443 -4.02 -8.55 6.09
CA SER A 443 -3.82 -7.19 6.60
C SER A 443 -5.08 -6.68 7.29
N ASN A 444 -6.26 -6.90 6.70
CA ASN A 444 -7.50 -6.47 7.33
C ASN A 444 -7.80 -7.26 8.61
N PHE A 445 -7.20 -8.43 8.84
CA PHE A 445 -7.33 -9.10 10.13
C PHE A 445 -6.70 -8.30 11.29
N LEU A 446 -5.88 -7.28 11.00
CA LEU A 446 -5.34 -6.35 11.97
C LEU A 446 -6.14 -5.03 12.09
N ASP A 447 -7.25 -4.87 11.36
CA ASP A 447 -8.08 -3.65 11.40
C ASP A 447 -9.23 -3.76 12.43
N SER A 448 -9.71 -2.65 12.99
CA SER A 448 -10.88 -2.67 13.89
C SER A 448 -12.21 -2.87 13.17
N HIS A 449 -12.29 -2.56 11.87
CA HIS A 449 -13.51 -2.68 11.07
C HIS A 449 -13.41 -3.80 10.02
N PRO A 450 -14.51 -4.55 9.77
CA PRO A 450 -14.56 -5.44 8.63
C PRO A 450 -14.39 -4.67 7.31
N PRO A 451 -13.90 -5.33 6.25
CA PRO A 451 -13.73 -4.68 4.95
C PRO A 451 -15.07 -4.14 4.44
N THR A 452 -15.05 -2.93 3.88
CA THR A 452 -16.24 -2.25 3.35
C THR A 452 -17.06 -3.12 2.40
N TYR A 453 -16.42 -3.94 1.57
CA TYR A 453 -17.12 -4.83 0.65
C TYR A 453 -17.91 -5.95 1.34
N TYR A 454 -17.43 -6.50 2.46
CA TYR A 454 -18.21 -7.48 3.24
C TYR A 454 -19.35 -6.81 4.02
N ARG A 455 -19.11 -5.62 4.60
CA ARG A 455 -20.17 -4.80 5.22
C ARG A 455 -21.29 -4.50 4.24
N LEU A 456 -20.96 -4.06 3.03
CA LEU A 456 -21.94 -3.82 1.96
C LEU A 456 -22.73 -5.08 1.61
N SER A 457 -22.13 -6.27 1.68
CA SER A 457 -22.83 -7.53 1.44
C SER A 457 -23.79 -7.87 2.59
N ALA A 458 -23.40 -7.64 3.84
CA ALA A 458 -24.24 -7.84 5.02
C ALA A 458 -25.42 -6.85 5.09
N ILE A 459 -25.19 -5.59 4.71
CA ILE A 459 -26.23 -4.54 4.70
C ILE A 459 -27.24 -4.76 3.56
N LEU A 460 -26.77 -5.10 2.37
CA LEU A 460 -27.63 -5.22 1.17
C LEU A 460 -28.28 -6.61 1.01
N GLY A 461 -27.84 -7.61 1.77
CA GLY A 461 -28.32 -8.99 1.75
C GLY A 461 -28.73 -9.48 3.13
N ASP A 462 -29.36 -10.66 3.21
CA ASP A 462 -29.85 -11.26 4.46
C ASP A 462 -29.07 -12.52 4.87
N ASN A 463 -27.99 -12.80 4.14
CA ASN A 463 -27.27 -14.08 4.21
C ASN A 463 -26.12 -14.12 5.22
N LEU A 464 -25.84 -13.01 5.92
CA LEU A 464 -24.72 -12.87 6.85
C LEU A 464 -25.23 -12.41 8.21
N ASP A 465 -24.85 -13.14 9.25
CA ASP A 465 -24.92 -12.67 10.62
C ASP A 465 -23.62 -11.92 11.00
N PRO A 466 -23.65 -11.09 12.07
CA PRO A 466 -22.49 -10.28 12.48
C PRO A 466 -21.21 -11.09 12.77
N PHE A 467 -21.36 -12.31 13.31
CA PHE A 467 -20.22 -13.18 13.61
C PHE A 467 -19.57 -13.70 12.33
N LYS A 468 -20.37 -14.21 11.39
CA LYS A 468 -19.88 -14.67 10.08
C LYS A 468 -19.20 -13.54 9.34
N GLU A 469 -19.80 -12.35 9.34
CA GLU A 469 -19.22 -11.16 8.72
C GLU A 469 -17.81 -10.85 9.27
N ALA A 470 -17.66 -10.82 10.60
CA ALA A 470 -16.38 -10.56 11.26
C ALA A 470 -15.31 -11.60 10.86
N PHE A 471 -15.68 -12.86 10.65
CA PHE A 471 -14.76 -13.94 10.23
C PHE A 471 -14.53 -14.06 8.72
N LEU A 472 -15.30 -13.36 7.88
CA LEU A 472 -15.17 -13.48 6.42
C LEU A 472 -13.74 -13.23 5.89
N PRO A 473 -12.95 -12.27 6.42
CA PRO A 473 -11.56 -12.08 6.00
C PRO A 473 -10.74 -13.37 6.13
N VAL A 474 -10.84 -14.06 7.27
CA VAL A 474 -10.12 -15.31 7.56
C VAL A 474 -10.67 -16.47 6.74
N ILE A 475 -12.01 -16.64 6.72
CA ILE A 475 -12.68 -17.73 5.99
C ILE A 475 -12.33 -17.67 4.49
N CYS A 476 -12.29 -16.46 3.93
CA CYS A 476 -12.02 -16.24 2.52
C CYS A 476 -10.52 -16.25 2.16
N ILE A 477 -9.60 -16.58 3.06
CA ILE A 477 -8.21 -16.89 2.68
C ILE A 477 -8.19 -18.15 1.78
N LYS A 478 -9.10 -19.10 2.05
CA LYS A 478 -9.29 -20.32 1.24
C LYS A 478 -10.05 -20.02 -0.06
N ARG A 479 -9.46 -20.39 -1.20
CA ARG A 479 -10.02 -20.13 -2.54
C ARG A 479 -11.41 -20.74 -2.78
N SER A 480 -11.71 -21.91 -2.22
CA SER A 480 -13.03 -22.53 -2.37
C SER A 480 -14.12 -21.73 -1.66
N LYS A 481 -13.81 -21.16 -0.49
CA LYS A 481 -14.73 -20.28 0.24
C LYS A 481 -14.91 -18.94 -0.48
N GLN A 482 -13.86 -18.37 -1.07
CA GLN A 482 -14.01 -17.17 -1.93
C GLN A 482 -15.04 -17.39 -3.04
N LYS A 483 -14.95 -18.51 -3.77
CA LYS A 483 -15.93 -18.84 -4.83
C LYS A 483 -17.35 -18.98 -4.29
N LYS A 484 -17.52 -19.66 -3.15
CA LYS A 484 -18.83 -19.84 -2.48
C LYS A 484 -19.46 -18.48 -2.17
N TYR A 485 -18.72 -17.60 -1.50
CA TYR A 485 -19.22 -16.28 -1.10
C TYR A 485 -19.38 -15.32 -2.29
N ALA A 486 -18.51 -15.38 -3.29
CA ALA A 486 -18.66 -14.61 -4.53
C ALA A 486 -19.93 -14.96 -5.31
N ASN A 487 -20.39 -16.22 -5.22
CA ASN A 487 -21.68 -16.67 -5.75
C ASN A 487 -22.85 -16.24 -4.85
N LEU A 488 -22.69 -16.37 -3.52
CA LEU A 488 -23.69 -15.94 -2.55
C LEU A 488 -24.02 -14.45 -2.70
N PHE A 489 -23.00 -13.60 -2.83
CA PHE A 489 -23.12 -12.14 -2.91
C PHE A 489 -23.51 -11.60 -4.29
N LYS A 490 -24.02 -12.45 -5.20
CA LYS A 490 -24.35 -12.04 -6.57
C LYS A 490 -25.46 -10.98 -6.61
N LYS A 491 -26.48 -11.10 -5.74
CA LYS A 491 -27.62 -10.18 -5.67
C LYS A 491 -27.20 -8.85 -5.05
N GLU A 492 -26.43 -8.91 -3.98
CA GLU A 492 -25.89 -7.80 -3.21
C GLU A 492 -24.94 -6.97 -4.06
N ARG A 493 -24.03 -7.63 -4.81
CA ARG A 493 -23.15 -6.97 -5.79
C ARG A 493 -23.95 -6.24 -6.87
N SER A 494 -25.04 -6.84 -7.36
CA SER A 494 -25.92 -6.21 -8.36
C SER A 494 -26.65 -4.98 -7.82
N ARG A 495 -27.09 -5.02 -6.54
CA ARG A 495 -27.65 -3.85 -5.86
C ARG A 495 -26.62 -2.74 -5.65
N PHE A 496 -25.40 -3.10 -5.20
CA PHE A 496 -24.31 -2.14 -5.04
C PHE A 496 -23.95 -1.46 -6.37
N LEU A 497 -23.89 -2.22 -7.46
CA LEU A 497 -23.67 -1.70 -8.82
C LEU A 497 -24.69 -0.63 -9.22
N GLN A 498 -25.96 -0.76 -8.82
CA GLN A 498 -26.99 0.25 -9.08
C GLN A 498 -26.78 1.50 -8.21
N ILE A 499 -26.47 1.30 -6.92
CA ILE A 499 -26.22 2.38 -5.95
C ILE A 499 -25.02 3.23 -6.37
N SER A 500 -23.88 2.59 -6.68
CA SER A 500 -22.66 3.29 -7.09
C SER A 500 -22.87 4.04 -8.40
N ASN A 501 -23.55 3.42 -9.37
CA ASN A 501 -23.81 4.03 -10.67
C ASN A 501 -24.69 5.28 -10.54
N LYS A 502 -25.84 5.16 -9.88
CA LYS A 502 -26.76 6.30 -9.64
C LYS A 502 -26.02 7.45 -8.95
N LYS A 503 -25.24 7.14 -7.93
CA LYS A 503 -24.51 8.14 -7.15
C LYS A 503 -23.44 8.89 -7.94
N ILE A 504 -22.64 8.20 -8.76
CA ILE A 504 -21.63 8.86 -9.59
C ILE A 504 -22.32 9.80 -10.61
N LYS A 505 -23.41 9.34 -11.23
CA LYS A 505 -24.18 10.15 -12.18
C LYS A 505 -24.69 11.45 -11.54
N GLU A 506 -25.37 11.34 -10.40
CA GLU A 506 -25.94 12.48 -9.67
C GLU A 506 -24.86 13.42 -9.12
N ARG A 507 -23.76 12.87 -8.58
CA ARG A 507 -22.73 13.68 -7.92
C ARG A 507 -21.85 14.45 -8.89
N PHE A 508 -21.61 13.90 -10.08
CA PHE A 508 -20.67 14.47 -11.05
C PHE A 508 -21.34 14.96 -12.34
N ASN A 509 -22.67 14.86 -12.45
CA ASN A 509 -23.47 15.23 -13.61
C ASN A 509 -23.01 14.50 -14.88
N ILE A 510 -23.05 13.16 -14.84
CA ILE A 510 -22.65 12.30 -15.97
C ILE A 510 -23.85 11.45 -16.39
N ASP A 511 -24.57 11.87 -17.43
CA ASP A 511 -25.76 11.14 -17.89
C ASP A 511 -25.39 9.92 -18.76
N ASN A 512 -24.51 10.15 -19.75
CA ASN A 512 -24.03 9.15 -20.69
C ASN A 512 -22.67 8.57 -20.28
N VAL A 513 -22.72 7.43 -19.58
CA VAL A 513 -21.54 6.73 -19.06
C VAL A 513 -20.63 6.17 -20.16
N PRO A 514 -21.14 5.52 -21.23
CA PRO A 514 -20.30 5.11 -22.36
C PRO A 514 -19.56 6.29 -23.00
N ALA A 515 -20.26 7.40 -23.30
CA ALA A 515 -19.63 8.58 -23.89
C ALA A 515 -18.55 9.18 -22.96
N PHE A 516 -18.77 9.18 -21.65
CA PHE A 516 -17.75 9.57 -20.68
C PHE A 516 -16.50 8.67 -20.76
N PHE A 517 -16.68 7.35 -20.79
CA PHE A 517 -15.57 6.41 -20.86
C PHE A 517 -14.81 6.45 -22.19
N GLU A 518 -15.52 6.74 -23.28
CA GLU A 518 -14.93 7.02 -24.59
C GLU A 518 -14.08 8.29 -24.53
N ARG A 519 -14.61 9.39 -23.97
CA ARG A 519 -13.90 10.67 -23.82
C ARG A 519 -12.62 10.55 -22.99
N ILE A 520 -12.63 9.80 -21.87
CA ILE A 520 -11.42 9.58 -21.08
C ILE A 520 -10.48 8.52 -21.69
N GLY A 521 -10.81 7.98 -22.87
CA GLY A 521 -9.99 7.05 -23.64
C GLY A 521 -9.76 5.69 -22.97
N ILE A 522 -10.74 5.12 -22.26
CA ILE A 522 -10.50 3.88 -21.49
C ILE A 522 -10.03 2.70 -22.35
N LYS A 523 -10.44 2.65 -23.63
CA LYS A 523 -10.09 1.60 -24.59
C LYS A 523 -8.58 1.58 -24.90
N GLU A 524 -7.90 2.72 -24.83
CA GLU A 524 -6.45 2.83 -25.08
C GLU A 524 -5.63 1.94 -24.14
N ASN A 525 -6.11 1.77 -22.90
CA ASN A 525 -5.46 0.92 -21.90
C ASN A 525 -5.36 -0.56 -22.31
N TYR A 526 -6.19 -0.98 -23.27
CA TYR A 526 -6.38 -2.34 -23.75
C TYR A 526 -5.93 -2.53 -25.20
N LYS A 527 -5.39 -1.48 -25.86
CA LYS A 527 -4.96 -1.52 -27.28
C LYS A 527 -4.03 -2.70 -27.58
N LEU A 528 -3.06 -2.97 -26.70
CA LEU A 528 -2.08 -4.06 -26.83
C LEU A 528 -2.66 -5.47 -26.63
N GLU A 529 -3.93 -5.56 -26.24
CA GLU A 529 -4.61 -6.83 -25.97
C GLU A 529 -5.63 -7.19 -27.05
N LEU A 530 -5.91 -6.28 -27.99
CA LEU A 530 -6.75 -6.53 -29.16
C LEU A 530 -6.05 -7.52 -30.11
N ASP A 531 -6.86 -8.39 -30.71
CA ASP A 531 -6.48 -9.48 -31.61
C ASP A 531 -5.50 -10.50 -31.01
N GLN A 532 -5.39 -10.51 -29.67
CA GLN A 532 -4.61 -11.49 -28.94
C GLN A 532 -5.51 -12.58 -28.36
N ALA A 533 -4.99 -13.82 -28.36
CA ALA A 533 -5.70 -14.97 -27.80
C ALA A 533 -5.44 -15.13 -26.29
N PHE A 534 -6.48 -15.51 -25.55
CA PHE A 534 -6.41 -15.69 -24.11
C PHE A 534 -7.20 -16.92 -23.66
N ILE A 535 -6.73 -17.52 -22.55
CA ILE A 535 -7.57 -18.38 -21.72
C ILE A 535 -8.20 -17.54 -20.62
N PHE A 536 -9.52 -17.50 -20.61
CA PHE A 536 -10.35 -16.88 -19.58
C PHE A 536 -10.79 -17.93 -18.56
N LYS A 537 -10.49 -17.69 -17.29
CA LYS A 537 -10.98 -18.45 -16.15
C LYS A 537 -12.05 -17.65 -15.42
N ASN A 538 -13.27 -18.16 -15.39
CA ASN A 538 -14.34 -17.55 -14.61
C ASN A 538 -14.01 -17.66 -13.12
N LEU A 539 -14.01 -16.52 -12.43
CA LEU A 539 -13.57 -16.44 -11.03
C LEU A 539 -14.56 -17.09 -10.05
N ILE A 540 -15.84 -17.19 -10.41
CA ILE A 540 -16.88 -17.78 -9.57
C ILE A 540 -17.02 -19.27 -9.85
N THR A 541 -17.30 -19.64 -11.10
CA THR A 541 -17.56 -21.04 -11.49
C THR A 541 -16.27 -21.84 -11.66
N GLY A 542 -15.14 -21.19 -11.93
CA GLY A 542 -13.87 -21.85 -12.25
C GLY A 542 -13.74 -22.35 -13.68
N LYS A 543 -14.79 -22.24 -14.51
CA LYS A 543 -14.78 -22.69 -15.91
C LYS A 543 -13.78 -21.92 -16.75
N LEU A 544 -13.09 -22.63 -17.63
CA LEU A 544 -12.11 -22.13 -18.58
C LEU A 544 -12.76 -21.93 -19.95
N LYS A 545 -12.32 -20.89 -20.67
CA LYS A 545 -12.68 -20.60 -22.06
C LYS A 545 -11.45 -20.13 -22.81
N TYR A 546 -11.29 -20.56 -24.06
CA TYR A 546 -10.30 -20.00 -24.98
C TYR A 546 -11.01 -19.04 -25.94
N ALA A 547 -10.50 -17.82 -26.08
CA ALA A 547 -11.05 -16.84 -27.02
C ALA A 547 -10.04 -15.73 -27.36
N ILE A 548 -10.25 -15.08 -28.50
CA ILE A 548 -9.49 -13.93 -29.00
C ILE A 548 -10.28 -12.66 -28.70
N ILE A 549 -9.64 -11.62 -28.14
CA ILE A 549 -10.32 -10.34 -27.92
C ILE A 549 -10.33 -9.57 -29.23
N THR A 550 -11.49 -9.38 -29.85
CA THR A 550 -11.60 -8.65 -31.12
C THR A 550 -11.90 -7.17 -30.91
N ASP A 551 -12.68 -6.83 -29.87
CA ASP A 551 -13.09 -5.44 -29.60
C ASP A 551 -13.54 -5.27 -28.13
N LEU A 552 -13.84 -4.04 -27.75
CA LEU A 552 -14.27 -3.63 -26.41
C LEU A 552 -15.63 -2.93 -26.47
N HIS A 553 -16.61 -3.50 -25.79
CA HIS A 553 -17.94 -2.91 -25.66
C HIS A 553 -18.05 -2.10 -24.37
N LEU A 554 -18.21 -0.78 -24.45
CA LEU A 554 -18.45 0.08 -23.29
C LEU A 554 -19.83 -0.17 -22.69
N THR A 555 -19.94 -0.14 -21.37
CA THR A 555 -21.20 -0.34 -20.65
C THR A 555 -21.65 0.93 -19.96
N SER A 556 -22.93 0.95 -19.56
CA SER A 556 -23.52 2.05 -18.78
C SER A 556 -23.23 1.99 -17.27
N ASN A 557 -22.17 1.28 -16.85
CA ASN A 557 -21.85 1.01 -15.46
C ASN A 557 -20.40 1.37 -15.07
N PHE A 558 -20.21 2.31 -14.14
CA PHE A 558 -18.87 2.74 -13.69
C PHE A 558 -18.02 1.65 -13.00
N SER A 559 -18.66 0.72 -12.29
CA SER A 559 -17.96 -0.38 -11.59
C SER A 559 -17.53 -1.51 -12.52
N SER A 560 -18.06 -1.54 -13.75
CA SER A 560 -17.74 -2.53 -14.78
C SER A 560 -17.82 -1.88 -16.18
N PRO A 561 -16.96 -0.90 -16.48
CA PRO A 561 -17.14 0.04 -17.59
C PRO A 561 -17.05 -0.57 -18.98
N LEU A 562 -16.50 -1.78 -19.12
CA LEU A 562 -16.32 -2.43 -20.41
C LEU A 562 -16.53 -3.94 -20.32
N LYS A 563 -16.86 -4.54 -21.48
CA LYS A 563 -16.87 -5.98 -21.73
C LYS A 563 -15.95 -6.28 -22.91
N TYR A 564 -15.23 -7.39 -22.84
CA TYR A 564 -14.48 -7.91 -23.98
C TYR A 564 -15.47 -8.53 -24.97
N LYS A 565 -15.45 -8.08 -26.23
CA LYS A 565 -16.02 -8.82 -27.35
C LYS A 565 -14.96 -9.85 -27.75
N VAL A 566 -15.29 -11.12 -27.55
CA VAL A 566 -14.35 -12.21 -27.78
C VAL A 566 -14.88 -13.15 -28.84
N PHE A 567 -14.01 -13.56 -29.76
CA PHE A 567 -14.27 -14.60 -30.74
C PHE A 567 -13.73 -15.93 -30.21
N ASN A 568 -14.55 -16.97 -30.18
CA ASN A 568 -14.11 -18.31 -29.79
C ASN A 568 -13.84 -19.16 -31.05
N PRO A 569 -12.56 -19.42 -31.40
CA PRO A 569 -12.19 -20.15 -32.61
C PRO A 569 -12.82 -21.55 -32.69
N ASN A 570 -12.98 -22.22 -31.54
CA ASN A 570 -13.48 -23.60 -31.51
C ASN A 570 -14.98 -23.70 -31.77
N SER A 571 -15.72 -22.62 -31.61
CA SER A 571 -17.19 -22.60 -31.76
C SER A 571 -17.70 -21.67 -32.85
N GLY A 572 -16.82 -20.82 -33.40
CA GLY A 572 -17.17 -19.74 -34.33
C GLY A 572 -18.03 -18.62 -33.75
N LYS A 573 -18.32 -18.63 -32.44
CA LYS A 573 -19.24 -17.67 -31.80
C LYS A 573 -18.51 -16.47 -31.22
N ILE A 574 -19.17 -15.30 -31.29
CA ILE A 574 -18.76 -14.07 -30.61
C ILE A 574 -19.53 -13.97 -29.28
N GLU A 575 -18.82 -13.73 -28.18
CA GLU A 575 -19.39 -13.57 -26.84
C GLU A 575 -18.93 -12.26 -26.18
N LEU A 576 -19.71 -11.76 -25.23
CA LEU A 576 -19.33 -10.62 -24.38
C LEU A 576 -18.91 -11.09 -22.99
N LEU A 577 -17.64 -10.94 -22.63
CA LEU A 577 -17.10 -11.33 -21.33
C LEU A 577 -16.85 -10.11 -20.44
N ASN A 578 -17.22 -10.21 -19.17
CA ASN A 578 -16.95 -9.15 -18.19
C ASN A 578 -15.53 -9.32 -17.58
N PRO A 579 -14.60 -8.36 -17.76
CA PRO A 579 -13.25 -8.41 -17.21
C PRO A 579 -13.18 -8.65 -15.69
N PHE A 580 -14.19 -8.20 -14.95
CA PHE A 580 -14.24 -8.35 -13.48
C PHE A 580 -14.60 -9.76 -13.03
N LEU A 581 -15.24 -10.57 -13.90
CA LEU A 581 -15.62 -11.95 -13.62
C LEU A 581 -14.62 -12.98 -14.14
N PHE A 582 -13.64 -12.56 -14.95
CA PHE A 582 -12.69 -13.46 -15.60
C PHE A 582 -11.25 -13.04 -15.33
N GLU A 583 -10.43 -14.00 -14.93
CA GLU A 583 -8.98 -13.89 -14.99
C GLU A 583 -8.52 -14.39 -16.35
N LYS A 584 -7.66 -13.62 -17.04
CA LYS A 584 -7.15 -13.99 -18.36
C LYS A 584 -5.67 -14.29 -18.32
N LYS A 585 -5.25 -15.29 -19.10
CA LYS A 585 -3.85 -15.63 -19.38
C LYS A 585 -3.65 -15.55 -20.88
N ARG A 586 -2.68 -14.77 -21.36
CA ARG A 586 -2.36 -14.69 -22.79
C ARG A 586 -1.80 -16.02 -23.27
N VAL A 587 -2.20 -16.44 -24.46
CA VAL A 587 -1.74 -17.67 -25.10
C VAL A 587 -1.58 -17.42 -26.60
N SER A 588 -0.59 -18.05 -27.21
CA SER A 588 -0.30 -17.97 -28.63
C SER A 588 -0.10 -19.39 -29.15
N ILE A 589 -1.11 -19.92 -29.83
CA ILE A 589 -1.05 -21.23 -30.47
C ILE A 589 -0.14 -21.12 -31.69
N GLY A 590 0.70 -22.13 -31.93
CA GLY A 590 1.73 -22.14 -32.97
C GLY A 590 3.09 -21.62 -32.48
N ASN A 591 3.15 -20.96 -31.33
CA ASN A 591 4.36 -20.27 -30.88
C ASN A 591 5.17 -21.12 -29.89
N GLN A 592 6.45 -20.78 -29.77
CA GLN A 592 7.39 -21.48 -28.90
C GLN A 592 7.44 -20.87 -27.49
N TYR A 593 7.50 -21.75 -26.49
CA TYR A 593 7.59 -21.40 -25.07
C TYR A 593 8.79 -22.10 -24.43
N LYS A 594 9.69 -21.33 -23.80
CA LYS A 594 10.84 -21.88 -23.05
C LYS A 594 10.50 -21.94 -21.56
N PHE A 595 10.23 -23.13 -21.04
CA PHE A 595 10.06 -23.34 -19.60
C PHE A 595 11.42 -23.45 -18.91
N LYS A 596 11.48 -23.14 -17.61
CA LYS A 596 12.72 -23.24 -16.83
C LYS A 596 13.24 -24.68 -16.72
N ASP A 597 12.31 -25.64 -16.63
CA ASP A 597 12.63 -27.07 -16.46
C ASP A 597 12.90 -27.80 -17.79
N SER A 598 12.68 -27.14 -18.93
CA SER A 598 12.89 -27.72 -20.26
C SER A 598 14.15 -27.14 -20.90
N LYS A 599 15.09 -28.00 -21.31
CA LYS A 599 16.31 -27.58 -22.02
C LYS A 599 15.99 -26.94 -23.39
N LYS A 600 14.98 -27.47 -24.10
CA LYS A 600 14.53 -27.01 -25.42
C LYS A 600 13.19 -26.25 -25.34
N PRO A 601 12.90 -25.32 -26.27
CA PRO A 601 11.61 -24.65 -26.36
C PRO A 601 10.52 -25.63 -26.82
N LEU A 602 9.31 -25.47 -26.28
CA LEU A 602 8.15 -26.29 -26.62
C LEU A 602 7.16 -25.48 -27.46
N LYS A 603 6.72 -26.01 -28.61
CA LYS A 603 5.72 -25.37 -29.48
C LYS A 603 4.32 -25.69 -29.00
N LEU A 604 3.51 -24.69 -28.71
CA LEU A 604 2.10 -24.92 -28.31
C LEU A 604 1.27 -25.27 -29.55
N LYS A 605 0.82 -26.52 -29.66
CA LYS A 605 0.02 -27.00 -30.80
C LYS A 605 -1.46 -26.69 -30.61
N ASP A 606 -2.00 -26.99 -29.44
CA ASP A 606 -3.43 -26.89 -29.18
C ASP A 606 -3.75 -26.81 -27.68
N ILE A 607 -5.00 -26.49 -27.35
CA ILE A 607 -5.53 -26.37 -25.99
C ILE A 607 -6.82 -27.19 -25.89
N THR A 608 -6.77 -28.26 -25.12
CA THR A 608 -7.95 -29.12 -24.91
C THR A 608 -8.60 -28.85 -23.56
N PHE A 609 -9.93 -28.91 -23.53
CA PHE A 609 -10.71 -28.76 -22.31
C PHE A 609 -11.39 -30.07 -21.95
N GLY A 610 -11.47 -30.39 -20.66
CA GLY A 610 -12.27 -31.52 -20.19
C GLY A 610 -13.76 -31.24 -20.37
N LYS A 611 -14.60 -32.30 -20.30
CA LYS A 611 -16.06 -32.23 -20.54
C LYS A 611 -16.78 -31.10 -19.78
N ASN A 612 -16.33 -30.79 -18.56
CA ASN A 612 -16.94 -29.76 -17.70
C ASN A 612 -16.29 -28.37 -17.79
N PHE A 613 -15.25 -28.21 -18.63
CA PHE A 613 -14.44 -26.98 -18.77
C PHE A 613 -13.78 -26.49 -17.47
N LEU A 614 -13.74 -27.29 -16.40
CA LEU A 614 -13.06 -26.94 -15.14
C LEU A 614 -11.54 -27.19 -15.21
N ASP A 615 -11.17 -28.18 -16.02
CA ASP A 615 -9.82 -28.58 -16.29
C ASP A 615 -9.56 -28.57 -17.79
N GLY A 616 -8.29 -28.42 -18.15
CA GLY A 616 -7.83 -28.50 -19.52
C GLY A 616 -6.33 -28.72 -19.57
N LYS A 617 -5.82 -29.06 -20.75
CA LYS A 617 -4.41 -29.33 -21.00
C LYS A 617 -3.92 -28.47 -22.16
N TYR A 618 -2.74 -27.90 -21.99
CA TYR A 618 -1.93 -27.40 -23.09
C TYR A 618 -1.26 -28.59 -23.76
N ILE A 619 -1.37 -28.71 -25.08
CA ILE A 619 -0.69 -29.72 -25.88
C ILE A 619 0.52 -29.05 -26.53
N PHE A 620 1.69 -29.39 -26.01
CA PHE A 620 2.96 -28.94 -26.56
C PHE A 620 3.58 -30.01 -27.46
N ARG A 621 4.46 -29.59 -28.36
CA ARG A 621 5.37 -30.46 -29.11
C ARG A 621 6.81 -30.06 -28.82
N ASP A 622 7.66 -31.05 -28.59
CA ASP A 622 9.11 -30.86 -28.57
C ASP A 622 9.67 -30.86 -30.01
N ASN A 623 10.97 -30.57 -30.16
CA ASN A 623 11.67 -30.58 -31.45
C ASN A 623 11.67 -31.96 -32.14
N ASP A 624 11.49 -33.04 -31.36
CA ASP A 624 11.38 -34.42 -31.84
C ASP A 624 9.92 -34.81 -32.17
N ASP A 625 9.03 -33.81 -32.28
CA ASP A 625 7.56 -33.90 -32.52
C ASP A 625 6.76 -34.72 -31.49
N ILE A 626 7.36 -35.02 -30.33
CA ILE A 626 6.71 -35.70 -29.21
C ILE A 626 5.71 -34.76 -28.53
N GLU A 627 4.47 -35.23 -28.35
CA GLU A 627 3.41 -34.47 -27.70
C GLU A 627 3.50 -34.53 -26.17
N ILE A 628 3.59 -33.35 -25.54
CA ILE A 628 3.66 -33.18 -24.09
C ILE A 628 2.43 -32.43 -23.61
N ALA A 629 1.58 -33.10 -22.82
CA ALA A 629 0.37 -32.50 -22.28
C ALA A 629 0.60 -31.94 -20.87
N LYS A 630 0.42 -30.63 -20.66
CA LYS A 630 0.54 -29.98 -19.34
C LYS A 630 -0.79 -29.40 -18.87
N LYS A 631 -1.19 -29.61 -17.60
CA LYS A 631 -2.46 -29.11 -17.05
C LYS A 631 -2.50 -27.58 -16.98
N ILE A 632 -3.60 -26.95 -17.43
CA ILE A 632 -3.76 -25.47 -17.47
C ILE A 632 -3.74 -24.83 -16.08
N ASN A 633 -4.31 -25.52 -15.09
CA ASN A 633 -4.42 -25.02 -13.72
C ASN A 633 -3.06 -24.98 -13.00
N ASP A 634 -2.17 -25.91 -13.31
CA ASP A 634 -0.86 -26.07 -12.67
C ASP A 634 0.27 -25.42 -13.47
N THR A 635 0.06 -25.21 -14.77
CA THR A 635 1.07 -24.64 -15.67
C THR A 635 0.98 -23.12 -15.74
N LYS A 636 2.10 -22.46 -15.43
CA LYS A 636 2.30 -21.03 -15.66
C LYS A 636 3.05 -20.84 -16.97
N LEU A 637 2.41 -20.23 -17.96
CA LEU A 637 3.03 -19.99 -19.26
C LEU A 637 4.06 -18.84 -19.16
N PRO A 638 5.28 -19.02 -19.65
CA PRO A 638 6.23 -17.93 -19.87
C PRO A 638 5.80 -17.06 -21.04
N ILE A 639 6.51 -15.94 -21.23
CA ILE A 639 6.34 -15.09 -22.41
C ILE A 639 6.73 -15.91 -23.65
N PRO A 640 5.89 -15.94 -24.72
CA PRO A 640 6.21 -16.63 -25.96
C PRO A 640 7.46 -16.03 -26.62
N LEU A 641 8.25 -16.84 -27.33
CA LEU A 641 9.48 -16.36 -27.98
C LEU A 641 9.20 -15.32 -29.07
N ASP A 642 8.08 -15.43 -29.78
CA ASP A 642 7.62 -14.46 -30.79
C ASP A 642 7.43 -13.04 -30.25
N PHE A 643 7.22 -12.89 -28.93
CA PHE A 643 7.19 -11.56 -28.34
C PHE A 643 8.52 -10.82 -28.52
N ILE A 644 9.64 -11.55 -28.52
CA ILE A 644 10.96 -11.01 -28.76
C ILE A 644 11.15 -10.78 -30.25
N ASP A 645 10.70 -11.71 -31.11
CA ASP A 645 10.77 -11.52 -32.56
C ASP A 645 10.02 -10.24 -33.00
N ASN A 646 8.93 -9.90 -32.30
CA ASN A 646 8.20 -8.65 -32.50
C ASN A 646 8.99 -7.37 -32.15
N PHE A 647 10.19 -7.47 -31.56
CA PHE A 647 11.04 -6.30 -31.33
C PHE A 647 11.71 -5.83 -32.62
N LYS A 648 11.82 -6.70 -33.64
CA LYS A 648 12.44 -6.36 -34.92
C LYS A 648 11.78 -5.14 -35.55
N ASN A 649 12.60 -4.16 -35.95
CA ASN A 649 12.23 -2.85 -36.47
C ASN A 649 11.36 -2.00 -35.52
N LYS A 650 11.38 -2.26 -34.21
CA LYS A 650 10.64 -1.48 -33.21
C LYS A 650 11.55 -0.81 -32.19
N THR A 651 11.02 0.25 -31.59
CA THR A 651 11.65 0.94 -30.46
C THR A 651 11.63 0.07 -29.21
N VAL A 652 12.78 -0.02 -28.55
CA VAL A 652 13.00 -0.70 -27.28
C VAL A 652 13.61 0.27 -26.28
N PHE A 653 13.34 0.02 -24.99
CA PHE A 653 13.79 0.91 -23.92
C PHE A 653 14.84 0.20 -23.08
N LEU A 654 16.10 0.59 -23.26
CA LEU A 654 17.21 0.00 -22.53
C LEU A 654 17.49 0.84 -21.29
N LYS A 655 17.31 0.24 -20.11
CA LYS A 655 17.66 0.86 -18.83
C LYS A 655 19.11 0.50 -18.49
N THR A 656 19.99 1.48 -18.64
CA THR A 656 21.43 1.36 -18.32
C THR A 656 21.83 2.44 -17.34
N LYS A 657 22.55 2.08 -16.26
CA LYS A 657 22.98 3.03 -15.22
C LYS A 657 21.85 3.88 -14.62
N GLY A 658 20.61 3.37 -14.67
CA GLY A 658 19.43 4.08 -14.17
C GLY A 658 18.81 5.11 -15.13
N ILE A 659 19.28 5.19 -16.37
CA ILE A 659 18.74 6.03 -17.44
C ILE A 659 18.02 5.14 -18.44
N LEU A 660 16.86 5.59 -18.89
CA LEU A 660 16.10 4.91 -19.93
C LEU A 660 16.51 5.45 -21.30
N LYS A 661 17.29 4.68 -22.06
CA LYS A 661 17.69 5.00 -23.42
C LYS A 661 16.68 4.45 -24.43
N ILE A 662 16.42 5.23 -25.46
CA ILE A 662 15.50 4.88 -26.55
C ILE A 662 16.34 4.36 -27.72
N LEU A 663 16.23 3.06 -28.00
CA LEU A 663 16.95 2.39 -29.07
C LEU A 663 15.97 1.74 -30.04
N ASN A 664 16.41 1.49 -31.27
CA ASN A 664 15.65 0.70 -32.25
C ASN A 664 16.30 -0.67 -32.40
N CYS A 665 15.51 -1.73 -32.31
CA CYS A 665 15.99 -3.08 -32.61
C CYS A 665 15.93 -3.29 -34.12
N VAL A 666 17.10 -3.40 -34.77
CA VAL A 666 17.22 -3.53 -36.22
C VAL A 666 16.97 -4.96 -36.66
N ASN A 667 17.56 -5.92 -35.93
CA ASN A 667 17.43 -7.33 -36.24
C ASN A 667 17.61 -8.19 -34.99
N ILE A 668 17.23 -9.46 -35.12
CA ILE A 668 17.38 -10.48 -34.08
C ILE A 668 18.04 -11.69 -34.72
N GLN A 669 19.25 -12.02 -34.29
CA GLN A 669 19.98 -13.20 -34.77
C GLN A 669 19.70 -14.38 -33.84
N ASN A 670 19.57 -15.58 -34.40
CA ASN A 670 19.49 -16.81 -33.63
C ASN A 670 20.84 -17.55 -33.76
N GLN A 671 21.60 -17.60 -32.67
CA GLN A 671 22.90 -18.30 -32.60
C GLN A 671 22.86 -19.32 -31.47
N ASP A 672 23.16 -20.59 -31.78
CA ASP A 672 23.42 -21.67 -30.81
C ASP A 672 22.51 -21.63 -29.57
N SER A 673 21.20 -21.65 -29.80
CA SER A 673 20.13 -21.70 -28.77
C SER A 673 19.91 -20.43 -27.92
N ASP A 674 20.48 -19.29 -28.32
CA ASP A 674 20.19 -17.97 -27.77
C ASP A 674 19.87 -16.93 -28.87
N TYR A 675 19.09 -15.90 -28.50
CA TYR A 675 18.72 -14.81 -29.40
C TYR A 675 19.62 -13.61 -29.14
N ILE A 676 20.17 -12.96 -30.17
CA ILE A 676 20.98 -11.75 -30.04
C ILE A 676 20.20 -10.59 -30.63
N LEU A 677 19.98 -9.56 -29.81
CA LEU A 677 19.34 -8.31 -30.22
C LEU A 677 20.37 -7.36 -30.82
N GLU A 678 20.13 -6.92 -32.06
CA GLU A 678 20.90 -5.83 -32.68
C GLU A 678 20.19 -4.50 -32.42
N LEU A 679 20.77 -3.65 -31.58
CA LEU A 679 20.19 -2.37 -31.18
C LEU A 679 20.97 -1.21 -31.79
N LYS A 680 20.26 -0.24 -32.35
CA LYS A 680 20.81 0.98 -32.94
C LYS A 680 20.27 2.20 -32.20
N ASN A 681 21.12 3.21 -32.00
CA ASN A 681 20.69 4.45 -31.36
C ASN A 681 19.66 5.18 -32.23
N SER A 682 18.58 5.67 -31.63
CA SER A 682 17.49 6.30 -32.38
C SER A 682 17.80 7.73 -32.83
N THR A 683 18.83 8.36 -32.25
CA THR A 683 19.12 9.80 -32.39
C THR A 683 20.29 10.16 -33.31
N GLU A 684 21.13 9.21 -33.73
CA GLU A 684 22.43 9.50 -34.38
C GLU A 684 22.50 9.21 -35.90
N GLY A 685 21.38 8.90 -36.56
CA GLY A 685 21.35 8.67 -38.00
C GLY A 685 22.19 7.46 -38.45
N GLU A 686 22.73 7.50 -39.68
CA GLU A 686 23.44 6.35 -40.29
C GLU A 686 24.75 5.94 -39.60
N LYS A 687 25.35 6.81 -38.77
CA LYS A 687 26.67 6.61 -38.13
C LYS A 687 26.65 5.97 -36.73
N SER A 688 25.51 5.50 -36.23
CA SER A 688 25.45 4.96 -34.86
C SER A 688 25.97 3.51 -34.78
N GLU A 689 26.75 3.22 -33.74
CA GLU A 689 27.24 1.87 -33.42
C GLU A 689 26.09 0.87 -33.19
N ILE A 690 26.22 -0.34 -33.72
CA ILE A 690 25.29 -1.45 -33.47
C ILE A 690 25.70 -2.13 -32.16
N ILE A 691 24.79 -2.13 -31.18
CA ILE A 691 24.98 -2.80 -29.90
C ILE A 691 24.38 -4.20 -30.02
N LEU A 692 25.23 -5.22 -29.90
CA LEU A 692 24.82 -6.63 -29.88
C LEU A 692 24.62 -7.11 -28.44
N ILE A 693 23.40 -7.48 -28.08
CA ILE A 693 23.08 -7.95 -26.71
C ILE A 693 22.44 -9.34 -26.75
N PRO A 694 23.09 -10.37 -26.18
CA PRO A 694 22.50 -11.69 -26.02
C PRO A 694 21.31 -11.68 -25.05
N LEU A 695 20.25 -12.41 -25.40
CA LEU A 695 19.03 -12.51 -24.60
C LEU A 695 19.29 -13.13 -23.22
N LYS A 696 20.24 -14.07 -23.12
CA LYS A 696 20.66 -14.63 -21.81
C LYS A 696 21.25 -13.60 -20.86
N GLU A 697 21.69 -12.43 -21.34
CA GLU A 697 22.31 -11.39 -20.53
C GLU A 697 21.34 -10.28 -20.10
N ILE A 698 20.06 -10.35 -20.49
CA ILE A 698 19.08 -9.30 -20.21
C ILE A 698 17.86 -9.78 -19.44
N ILE A 699 17.19 -8.81 -18.81
CA ILE A 699 15.92 -8.94 -18.14
C ILE A 699 14.89 -8.12 -18.92
N ILE A 700 13.75 -8.71 -19.25
CA ILE A 700 12.70 -8.04 -20.01
C ILE A 700 11.44 -7.87 -19.15
N HIS A 701 11.01 -6.62 -19.02
CA HIS A 701 9.73 -6.22 -18.43
C HIS A 701 8.75 -5.86 -19.57
N PRO A 702 7.82 -6.77 -19.95
CA PRO A 702 6.99 -6.60 -21.13
C PRO A 702 5.91 -5.53 -20.93
N TYR A 703 5.61 -4.81 -22.01
CA TYR A 703 4.52 -3.85 -22.19
C TYR A 703 4.48 -2.63 -21.29
N ARG A 704 5.35 -2.53 -20.29
CA ARG A 704 5.36 -1.43 -19.32
C ARG A 704 6.73 -0.79 -19.28
N ILE A 705 6.72 0.53 -19.48
CA ILE A 705 7.88 1.37 -19.36
C ILE A 705 7.71 2.20 -18.09
N GLN A 706 8.76 2.24 -17.28
CA GLN A 706 8.83 3.03 -16.05
C GLN A 706 10.22 3.65 -15.94
N THR A 707 10.27 4.93 -15.61
CA THR A 707 11.53 5.61 -15.33
C THR A 707 11.37 6.67 -14.25
N GLU A 708 12.36 6.74 -13.36
CA GLU A 708 12.50 7.76 -12.31
C GLU A 708 13.09 9.04 -12.91
N ILE A 709 12.63 10.19 -12.45
CA ILE A 709 13.14 11.50 -12.85
C ILE A 709 14.16 11.97 -11.83
N ARG A 710 15.43 12.06 -12.25
CA ARG A 710 16.57 12.38 -11.38
C ARG A 710 17.08 13.79 -11.59
N LYS A 711 17.67 14.36 -10.53
CA LYS A 711 18.35 15.67 -10.58
C LYS A 711 19.79 15.48 -11.07
N GLY A 712 20.17 16.11 -12.18
CA GLY A 712 21.54 16.14 -12.73
C GLY A 712 21.55 16.65 -14.17
N GLU A 713 22.60 17.35 -14.61
CA GLU A 713 22.64 18.00 -15.93
C GLU A 713 22.72 17.02 -17.12
N GLU A 714 23.63 16.04 -17.10
CA GLU A 714 23.72 15.00 -18.14
C GLU A 714 22.44 14.16 -18.28
N LEU A 715 21.70 14.01 -17.17
CA LEU A 715 20.43 13.29 -17.13
C LEU A 715 19.27 14.08 -17.73
N LYS A 716 19.38 15.42 -17.80
CA LYS A 716 18.31 16.27 -18.33
C LYS A 716 18.10 16.05 -19.82
N GLU A 717 19.18 15.88 -20.60
CA GLU A 717 19.08 15.71 -22.07
C GLU A 717 18.35 14.42 -22.44
N GLU A 718 18.75 13.28 -21.87
CA GLU A 718 18.09 11.97 -22.09
C GLU A 718 16.61 12.00 -21.66
N ILE A 719 16.30 12.67 -20.54
CA ILE A 719 14.92 12.85 -20.07
C ILE A 719 14.11 13.73 -21.04
N LEU A 720 14.70 14.80 -21.58
CA LEU A 720 14.06 15.65 -22.57
C LEU A 720 13.81 14.91 -23.88
N HIS A 721 14.77 14.09 -24.34
CA HIS A 721 14.59 13.21 -25.49
C HIS A 721 13.44 12.23 -25.28
N LEU A 722 13.32 11.64 -24.07
CA LEU A 722 12.18 10.80 -23.73
C LEU A 722 10.86 11.56 -23.79
N PHE A 723 10.77 12.79 -23.26
CA PHE A 723 9.55 13.59 -23.35
C PHE A 723 9.20 13.97 -24.79
N GLN A 724 10.20 14.33 -25.60
CA GLN A 724 10.00 14.59 -27.03
C GLN A 724 9.50 13.35 -27.75
N TRP A 725 10.08 12.18 -27.48
CA TRP A 725 9.64 10.93 -28.06
C TRP A 725 8.20 10.58 -27.66
N ILE A 726 7.86 10.70 -26.36
CA ILE A 726 6.49 10.50 -25.85
C ILE A 726 5.50 11.46 -26.53
N LYS A 727 5.88 12.73 -26.68
CA LYS A 727 5.07 13.75 -27.38
C LYS A 727 4.84 13.36 -28.83
N ASN A 728 5.90 13.05 -29.58
CA ASN A 728 5.83 12.76 -31.02
C ASN A 728 5.02 11.50 -31.33
N HIS A 729 4.99 10.52 -30.42
CA HIS A 729 4.20 9.29 -30.56
C HIS A 729 2.81 9.39 -29.91
N GLU A 730 2.45 10.56 -29.39
CA GLU A 730 1.20 10.83 -28.67
C GLU A 730 0.87 9.82 -27.56
N ILE A 731 1.87 9.40 -26.80
CA ILE A 731 1.70 8.30 -25.84
C ILE A 731 1.05 8.82 -24.57
N ARG A 732 -0.07 8.18 -24.23
CA ARG A 732 -0.73 8.38 -22.93
C ARG A 732 0.18 7.91 -21.80
N THR A 733 0.53 8.86 -20.95
CA THR A 733 1.52 8.69 -19.89
C THR A 733 0.92 9.00 -18.52
N HIS A 734 1.30 8.21 -17.53
CA HIS A 734 1.04 8.45 -16.12
C HIS A 734 2.23 9.22 -15.52
N PHE A 735 1.98 10.43 -15.06
CA PHE A 735 2.94 11.30 -14.40
C PHE A 735 2.68 11.27 -12.89
N TYR A 736 3.68 10.87 -12.11
CA TYR A 736 3.61 10.81 -10.65
C TYR A 736 4.37 12.00 -10.06
N LEU A 737 3.71 12.78 -9.21
CA LEU A 737 4.23 14.01 -8.63
C LEU A 737 4.61 13.82 -7.17
N LYS A 738 5.61 14.57 -6.71
CA LYS A 738 6.06 14.67 -5.31
C LYS A 738 5.08 15.48 -4.44
N LYS A 739 3.80 15.13 -4.49
CA LYS A 739 2.70 15.80 -3.77
C LYS A 739 1.98 14.85 -2.81
N PRO A 740 1.43 15.35 -1.69
CA PRO A 740 0.71 14.52 -0.72
C PRO A 740 -0.67 14.08 -1.22
N VAL A 741 -1.31 14.89 -2.07
CA VAL A 741 -2.59 14.63 -2.75
C VAL A 741 -2.49 15.12 -4.19
N ASN A 742 -3.42 14.70 -5.06
CA ASN A 742 -3.38 15.02 -6.50
C ASN A 742 -2.03 14.67 -7.17
N ASN A 743 -1.42 13.59 -6.70
CA ASN A 743 -0.07 13.18 -7.06
C ASN A 743 0.03 12.39 -8.37
N THR A 744 -1.09 12.21 -9.09
CA THR A 744 -1.11 11.51 -10.36
C THR A 744 -1.83 12.33 -11.40
N ILE A 745 -1.20 12.48 -12.57
CA ILE A 745 -1.79 13.09 -13.76
C ILE A 745 -1.65 12.09 -14.89
N VAL A 746 -2.75 11.82 -15.59
CA VAL A 746 -2.76 10.94 -16.77
C VAL A 746 -3.12 11.80 -17.96
N GLY A 747 -2.32 11.73 -19.03
CA GLY A 747 -2.51 12.59 -20.18
C GLY A 747 -1.46 12.41 -21.28
N LYS A 748 -1.51 13.28 -22.28
CA LYS A 748 -0.52 13.41 -23.36
C LYS A 748 0.26 14.71 -23.20
N ILE A 749 1.53 14.71 -23.59
CA ILE A 749 2.37 15.93 -23.59
C ILE A 749 2.02 16.77 -24.82
N ILE A 750 1.63 18.03 -24.61
CA ILE A 750 1.36 19.00 -25.67
C ILE A 750 2.64 19.77 -26.01
N GLN A 751 3.25 20.36 -24.98
CA GLN A 751 4.38 21.26 -25.13
C GLN A 751 5.39 21.07 -23.99
N ILE A 752 6.66 21.27 -24.34
CA ILE A 752 7.79 21.35 -23.41
C ILE A 752 8.30 22.78 -23.50
N LYS A 753 8.15 23.57 -22.44
CA LYS A 753 8.58 24.98 -22.39
C LYS A 753 9.87 25.12 -21.60
N GLN A 754 10.82 25.86 -22.15
CA GLN A 754 12.06 26.22 -21.49
C GLN A 754 11.96 27.68 -21.00
N TYR A 755 12.25 27.91 -19.72
CA TYR A 755 12.40 29.26 -19.18
C TYR A 755 13.86 29.69 -19.32
N ASN A 756 14.10 30.66 -20.21
CA ASN A 756 15.36 31.40 -20.26
C ASN A 756 15.19 32.66 -19.40
N HIS A 757 15.87 32.73 -18.25
CA HIS A 757 15.94 33.97 -17.48
C HIS A 757 16.95 34.90 -18.14
N SER A 758 16.47 35.84 -18.96
CA SER A 758 17.21 37.06 -19.31
C SER A 758 16.70 38.21 -18.44
N ASN A 759 17.60 38.77 -17.62
CA ASN A 759 17.56 40.07 -16.94
C ASN A 759 16.46 40.34 -15.89
N SER A 760 16.84 40.24 -14.61
CA SER A 760 16.59 41.30 -13.62
C SER A 760 17.52 41.12 -12.41
N HIS A 761 18.28 42.16 -12.10
CA HIS A 761 19.20 42.26 -10.97
C HIS A 761 18.50 42.23 -9.59
N SER A 762 19.32 42.03 -8.56
CA SER A 762 19.13 42.16 -7.11
C SER A 762 18.14 41.21 -6.41
N ASP A 763 18.68 40.11 -5.86
CA ASP A 763 18.86 39.96 -4.40
C ASP A 763 19.47 38.59 -4.05
N SER A 764 20.60 38.63 -3.34
CA SER A 764 21.61 37.57 -3.25
C SER A 764 21.40 36.48 -2.19
N GLU A 765 20.15 36.19 -1.81
CA GLU A 765 19.82 35.01 -0.97
C GLU A 765 18.78 34.07 -1.60
N ILE A 766 18.17 34.49 -2.73
CA ILE A 766 17.16 33.71 -3.45
C ILE A 766 17.79 32.89 -4.61
N THR A 767 19.02 33.21 -5.00
CA THR A 767 19.71 32.71 -6.19
C THR A 767 20.09 31.22 -6.18
N HIS A 768 20.09 30.54 -5.03
CA HIS A 768 20.36 29.09 -4.98
C HIS A 768 19.11 28.21 -5.17
N LYS A 769 17.89 28.73 -4.94
CA LYS A 769 16.65 27.96 -5.17
C LYS A 769 16.11 28.07 -6.59
N ILE A 770 16.51 29.08 -7.36
CA ILE A 770 15.88 29.44 -8.64
C ILE A 770 16.61 28.86 -9.88
N LYS A 771 17.87 28.43 -9.77
CA LYS A 771 18.61 27.86 -10.93
C LYS A 771 18.14 26.46 -11.39
N GLU A 772 17.25 25.79 -10.66
CA GLU A 772 16.96 24.36 -10.88
C GLU A 772 15.68 24.04 -11.68
N SER A 773 14.85 25.00 -12.10
CA SER A 773 13.58 24.71 -12.83
C SER A 773 13.51 25.34 -14.23
N GLN A 774 14.38 24.88 -15.14
CA GLN A 774 14.41 25.40 -16.51
C GLN A 774 13.29 24.87 -17.42
N TYR A 775 12.61 23.77 -17.08
CA TYR A 775 11.62 23.14 -17.97
C TYR A 775 10.26 22.91 -17.30
N THR A 776 9.21 23.23 -18.04
CA THR A 776 7.82 22.95 -17.68
C THR A 776 7.15 22.11 -18.78
N LEU A 777 6.39 21.10 -18.38
CA LEU A 777 5.63 20.23 -19.25
C LEU A 777 4.16 20.66 -19.26
N GLU A 778 3.61 20.95 -20.43
CA GLU A 778 2.17 21.15 -20.60
C GLU A 778 1.53 19.84 -21.05
N ILE A 779 0.66 19.31 -20.20
CA ILE A 779 0.00 18.03 -20.39
C ILE A 779 -1.50 18.26 -20.54
N GLU A 780 -2.07 17.73 -21.62
CA GLU A 780 -3.51 17.57 -21.73
C GLU A 780 -3.91 16.32 -20.94
N ASN A 781 -4.63 16.53 -19.84
CA ASN A 781 -5.09 15.39 -19.05
C ASN A 781 -6.27 14.69 -19.73
N ILE A 782 -6.64 13.52 -19.20
CA ILE A 782 -7.76 12.70 -19.70
C ILE A 782 -9.15 13.38 -19.59
N PHE A 783 -9.23 14.57 -19.00
CA PHE A 783 -10.43 15.39 -18.90
C PHE A 783 -10.41 16.59 -19.86
N GLY A 784 -9.40 16.70 -20.74
CA GLY A 784 -9.24 17.81 -21.70
C GLY A 784 -8.71 19.11 -21.07
N GLN A 785 -8.18 19.05 -19.85
CA GLN A 785 -7.59 20.23 -19.20
C GLN A 785 -6.08 20.24 -19.42
N ILE A 786 -5.56 21.42 -19.77
CA ILE A 786 -4.12 21.67 -19.83
C ILE A 786 -3.59 21.89 -18.41
N LYS A 787 -2.59 21.12 -18.01
CA LYS A 787 -1.88 21.25 -16.73
C LYS A 787 -0.40 21.47 -17.00
N SER A 788 0.18 22.48 -16.35
CA SER A 788 1.62 22.70 -16.35
C SER A 788 2.26 21.97 -15.16
N ILE A 789 3.34 21.24 -15.42
CA ILE A 789 4.11 20.49 -14.43
C ILE A 789 5.57 20.93 -14.51
N GLU A 790 6.12 21.38 -13.39
CA GLU A 790 7.55 21.62 -13.25
C GLU A 790 8.31 20.30 -13.15
N LEU A 791 9.42 20.17 -13.89
CA LEU A 791 10.22 18.94 -13.92
C LEU A 791 10.66 18.46 -12.53
N ASN A 792 10.99 19.39 -11.63
CA ASN A 792 11.43 19.05 -10.25
C ASN A 792 10.33 18.43 -9.38
N SER A 793 9.07 18.71 -9.71
CA SER A 793 7.91 18.17 -9.01
C SER A 793 7.55 16.75 -9.48
N LEU A 794 8.12 16.30 -10.61
CA LEU A 794 7.91 14.97 -11.17
C LEU A 794 8.82 13.96 -10.46
N ASP A 795 8.26 12.81 -10.09
CA ASP A 795 8.97 11.74 -9.39
C ASP A 795 9.35 10.61 -10.36
N PHE A 796 8.35 10.01 -10.99
CA PHE A 796 8.54 9.02 -12.03
C PHE A 796 7.39 9.07 -13.04
N LEU A 797 7.61 8.48 -14.20
CA LEU A 797 6.58 8.32 -15.24
C LEU A 797 6.39 6.86 -15.61
N SER A 798 5.20 6.52 -16.10
CA SER A 798 4.91 5.19 -16.63
C SER A 798 3.96 5.26 -17.82
N PHE A 799 4.25 4.45 -18.84
CA PHE A 799 3.37 4.27 -20.00
C PHE A 799 3.44 2.83 -20.52
N LYS A 800 2.51 2.48 -21.40
CA LYS A 800 2.48 1.18 -22.08
C LYS A 800 2.97 1.31 -23.51
N TYR A 801 3.68 0.28 -23.99
CA TYR A 801 4.16 0.20 -25.37
C TYR A 801 4.22 -1.26 -25.84
N GLU A 802 4.35 -1.50 -27.14
CA GLU A 802 4.30 -2.85 -27.74
C GLU A 802 5.48 -3.75 -27.33
N THR A 803 6.64 -3.16 -27.02
CA THR A 803 7.84 -3.86 -26.57
C THR A 803 7.90 -3.92 -25.03
N GLY A 804 8.92 -3.36 -24.39
CA GLY A 804 9.10 -3.37 -22.94
C GLY A 804 10.39 -2.70 -22.52
N THR A 805 10.64 -2.72 -21.20
CA THR A 805 11.91 -2.27 -20.63
C THR A 805 12.90 -3.44 -20.64
N ILE A 806 14.11 -3.19 -21.13
CA ILE A 806 15.23 -4.12 -21.15
C ILE A 806 16.24 -3.65 -20.11
N GLU A 807 16.68 -4.55 -19.23
CA GLU A 807 17.74 -4.31 -18.25
C GLU A 807 18.89 -5.30 -18.46
N ILE A 808 20.13 -4.87 -18.24
CA ILE A 808 21.30 -5.75 -18.36
C ILE A 808 21.51 -6.49 -17.03
N LYS A 809 21.53 -7.83 -17.07
CA LYS A 809 21.73 -8.66 -15.86
C LYS A 809 23.04 -8.36 -15.14
N LYS A 810 24.12 -8.08 -15.88
CA LYS A 810 25.43 -7.72 -15.28
C LYS A 810 25.37 -6.44 -14.44
N GLU A 811 24.37 -5.58 -14.65
CA GLU A 811 24.15 -4.37 -13.85
C GLU A 811 23.29 -4.61 -12.60
N SER A 812 22.62 -5.76 -12.51
CA SER A 812 21.80 -6.15 -11.34
C SER A 812 22.64 -6.83 -10.27
N SER A 813 22.32 -6.56 -9.00
CA SER A 813 22.94 -7.22 -7.84
C SER A 813 22.59 -8.70 -7.76
N ILE A 814 23.36 -9.48 -7.01
CA ILE A 814 23.10 -10.92 -6.76
C ILE A 814 21.73 -11.08 -6.11
N PHE A 815 21.42 -10.26 -5.11
CA PHE A 815 20.14 -10.30 -4.42
C PHE A 815 18.98 -9.98 -5.37
N SER A 816 19.13 -8.97 -6.23
CA SER A 816 18.14 -8.63 -7.26
C SER A 816 17.93 -9.77 -8.25
N LYS A 817 19.01 -10.42 -8.71
CA LYS A 817 18.94 -11.60 -9.61
C LYS A 817 18.20 -12.76 -8.97
N LEU A 818 18.48 -13.06 -7.70
CA LEU A 818 17.79 -14.10 -6.94
C LEU A 818 16.29 -13.78 -6.87
N PHE A 819 15.95 -12.54 -6.54
CA PHE A 819 14.56 -12.10 -6.50
C PHE A 819 13.87 -12.21 -7.87
N TYR A 820 14.51 -11.75 -8.95
CA TYR A 820 13.96 -11.86 -10.31
C TYR A 820 13.75 -13.31 -10.75
N SER A 821 14.66 -14.22 -10.38
CA SER A 821 14.51 -15.67 -10.63
C SER A 821 13.30 -16.25 -9.88
N ILE A 822 13.09 -15.87 -8.62
CA ILE A 822 11.91 -16.25 -7.83
C ILE A 822 10.64 -15.62 -8.44
N TYR A 823 10.70 -14.35 -8.82
CA TYR A 823 9.58 -13.62 -9.41
C TYR A 823 9.15 -14.22 -10.75
N GLN A 824 10.10 -14.61 -11.60
CA GLN A 824 9.86 -15.34 -12.84
C GLN A 824 9.19 -16.69 -12.57
N TYR A 825 9.65 -17.46 -11.58
CA TYR A 825 9.00 -18.72 -11.21
C TYR A 825 7.54 -18.51 -10.73
N LEU A 826 7.30 -17.43 -9.98
CA LEU A 826 5.96 -17.11 -9.49
C LEU A 826 5.04 -16.55 -10.59
N LYS A 827 5.57 -15.73 -11.51
CA LYS A 827 4.83 -15.02 -12.57
C LYS A 827 5.65 -14.94 -13.88
N PRO A 828 5.82 -16.05 -14.61
CA PRO A 828 6.72 -16.13 -15.77
C PRO A 828 6.25 -15.31 -16.99
N ALA A 829 5.00 -14.86 -16.99
CA ALA A 829 4.47 -13.97 -18.02
C ALA A 829 4.78 -12.47 -17.78
N LYS A 830 5.32 -12.11 -16.60
CA LYS A 830 5.55 -10.70 -16.21
C LYS A 830 7.00 -10.26 -16.28
N ILE A 831 7.92 -11.21 -16.39
CA ILE A 831 9.35 -10.96 -16.47
C ILE A 831 9.97 -12.10 -17.26
N LYS A 832 10.90 -11.78 -18.15
CA LYS A 832 11.84 -12.76 -18.67
C LYS A 832 13.19 -12.48 -18.05
N PHE A 833 13.62 -13.39 -17.18
CA PHE A 833 14.97 -13.46 -16.66
C PHE A 833 15.66 -14.65 -17.34
#